data_AF-L7M6F1-F1
#
_entry.id   AF-L7M6F1-F1
#
_cell.length_a   1.000
_cell.length_b   1.000
_cell.length_c   1.000
_cell.angle_alpha   90.00
_cell.angle_beta   90.00
_cell.angle_gamma   90.00
#
_symmetry.space_group_name_H-M   'P 1'
#
loop_
_entity.id
_entity.type
_entity.pdbx_description
1 polymer ?
#
loop_
_entity_poly.entity_id
_entity_poly.type
_entity_poly.pdbx_seq_one_letter_code
_entity_poly.pdbx_strand_id
1 'polypeptide(L)'
;MSLPEALGAASTEDLLPLASVAGPSLEQEANSQPATAATSQNTTPRDTPPSTPGLARRMSGVPALKLNLDDTTWSTVRPPKAVGATHLAQRKEEPKRSGLANKAAKALALVRQSRTPEFRFRLVLAVLFVSIVSVVVLTWHLHEAFQEATRLSTKSDFDPQTRRLRLLDRGGRTLLQGELGQVIPPALEAHICPVLHLGYCYEWKYRARLEMRVAPMQDEIACYEVHWRAASVHTELVDCYDLTGAHWFGMGEVGNLSWPLANLQLNTMAFETGRADPLGSVLEPYWLSSRGVSILASPNQALMFSFNASGSERLCLAAKEELNYTLCTGPDVLAIHKASAPHRPEPSNFTAAEEVFVRHPVLVPRPGEDGNLTQATVHEYANRFVNHGFNGGFVLIRDGWQHTQGDLAFWKEAFPHPAEIVRILHNKGNKVLLDVHPYFCLNSINFRAAMDGEYLLADQSKVPLLTRWNGSLCAVVNLFEERAADWFLEQLRELNRTLGVDGFVFRGGQARALPYGQGRWASAFLGRYLEVAARSSPLLGTPGGAGFVTLAPQPSTWAALQGILPKVLTLGLLGHRVVSPGCVGGDLVAPGTKPERELYFRWWQLAVFLPVLQFSVLPSDYNDDFELTKVSRVLTQFRKTRVEPAMKEALEEAAPLVRPLWWLDPRDHNTYGAGHQFALGNNLIVAPVLEPGRNSAYVYLPQGWWCEDQKLHRGGKWISVTAPLEKVTYFSRSDKC
;
A
#
# COMPACT_ATOMS: atom_id res chain seq x y z
N MET A 1 46.14 54.86 10.22
CA MET A 1 46.51 56.05 9.40
C MET A 1 46.09 55.77 7.96
N SER A 2 45.70 56.81 7.21
CA SER A 2 45.74 56.99 5.74
C SER A 2 45.91 55.79 4.79
N LEU A 3 45.22 55.67 3.64
CA LEU A 3 44.04 56.35 3.02
C LEU A 3 43.53 55.35 1.89
N PRO A 4 42.72 55.67 0.84
CA PRO A 4 41.82 54.66 0.23
C PRO A 4 41.99 54.54 -1.31
N GLU A 5 40.86 54.44 -2.04
CA GLU A 5 40.68 54.43 -3.52
C GLU A 5 41.02 53.09 -4.23
N ALA A 6 40.24 52.44 -5.10
CA ALA A 6 38.90 52.57 -5.74
C ALA A 6 38.92 52.75 -7.28
N LEU A 7 38.16 51.88 -7.98
CA LEU A 7 37.84 51.88 -9.43
C LEU A 7 39.05 51.64 -10.36
N GLY A 8 38.94 50.97 -11.53
CA GLY A 8 37.89 50.21 -12.22
C GLY A 8 38.59 49.39 -13.35
N ALA A 9 37.99 48.87 -14.43
CA ALA A 9 36.62 48.50 -14.83
C ALA A 9 36.72 47.84 -16.23
N ALA A 10 36.00 46.74 -16.53
CA ALA A 10 35.78 46.25 -17.92
C ALA A 10 34.70 45.14 -18.03
N SER A 11 33.93 45.20 -19.11
CA SER A 11 33.08 44.19 -19.79
C SER A 11 33.02 42.74 -19.26
N THR A 12 31.87 42.11 -18.99
CA THR A 12 30.67 41.83 -19.82
C THR A 12 30.86 40.84 -20.98
N GLU A 13 30.61 39.55 -20.70
CA GLU A 13 30.02 38.57 -21.62
C GLU A 13 29.39 37.41 -20.81
N ASP A 14 28.68 36.47 -21.47
CA ASP A 14 28.10 35.23 -20.92
C ASP A 14 27.11 35.30 -19.73
N LEU A 15 25.96 35.96 -19.93
CA LEU A 15 24.69 35.57 -19.28
C LEU A 15 23.50 35.68 -20.26
N LEU A 16 23.05 34.56 -20.82
CA LEU A 16 21.76 34.45 -21.53
C LEU A 16 20.80 33.53 -20.77
N PRO A 17 19.50 33.87 -20.65
CA PRO A 17 18.53 33.08 -19.90
C PRO A 17 17.91 31.96 -20.74
N LEU A 18 17.81 30.75 -20.18
CA LEU A 18 16.96 29.70 -20.73
C LEU A 18 15.53 29.86 -20.23
N ALA A 19 14.65 30.27 -21.14
CA ALA A 19 13.22 30.47 -20.89
C ALA A 19 12.41 29.17 -20.98
N SER A 20 11.11 29.27 -20.67
CA SER A 20 10.13 28.19 -20.71
C SER A 20 10.03 27.49 -22.08
N VAL A 21 10.02 26.16 -22.07
CA VAL A 21 9.58 25.34 -23.22
C VAL A 21 8.15 24.87 -22.97
N ALA A 22 7.19 25.51 -23.64
CA ALA A 22 5.85 24.96 -23.84
C ALA A 22 5.84 24.12 -25.13
N GLY A 23 5.22 22.93 -25.10
CA GLY A 23 5.00 22.12 -26.29
C GLY A 23 3.89 22.71 -27.17
N PRO A 24 4.01 22.68 -28.51
CA PRO A 24 3.09 23.38 -29.40
C PRO A 24 1.78 22.63 -29.66
N SER A 25 0.72 23.38 -29.96
CA SER A 25 -0.45 22.89 -30.67
C SER A 25 -0.13 22.59 -32.15
N LEU A 26 -0.79 21.57 -32.70
CA LEU A 26 -0.82 21.30 -34.14
C LEU A 26 -2.25 20.96 -34.54
N GLU A 27 -2.93 21.92 -35.16
CA GLU A 27 -4.13 21.69 -35.96
C GLU A 27 -3.74 21.78 -37.44
N GLN A 28 -4.09 20.76 -38.23
CA GLN A 28 -4.53 20.84 -39.63
C GLN A 28 -4.94 19.43 -40.09
N GLU A 29 -6.24 19.20 -40.28
CA GLU A 29 -6.92 19.19 -41.59
C GLU A 29 -6.80 17.87 -42.37
N ALA A 30 -7.82 17.01 -42.24
CA ALA A 30 -8.11 15.93 -43.18
C ALA A 30 -9.64 15.73 -43.29
N ASN A 31 -10.15 15.81 -44.53
CA ASN A 31 -11.56 15.79 -44.93
C ASN A 31 -12.49 14.80 -44.19
N SER A 32 -13.73 15.23 -43.96
CA SER A 32 -14.88 14.34 -43.76
C SER A 32 -15.99 14.66 -44.76
N GLN A 33 -16.49 13.66 -45.49
CA GLN A 33 -17.84 13.52 -46.08
C GLN A 33 -17.97 12.12 -46.77
N PRO A 34 -19.18 11.60 -47.11
CA PRO A 34 -19.50 10.20 -46.82
C PRO A 34 -19.91 9.28 -48.01
N ALA A 35 -19.87 7.97 -47.76
CA ALA A 35 -20.56 6.91 -48.52
C ALA A 35 -20.84 5.71 -47.56
N THR A 36 -22.09 5.40 -47.15
CA THR A 36 -23.18 4.65 -47.84
C THR A 36 -22.94 3.14 -48.09
N ALA A 37 -23.24 2.35 -47.05
CA ALA A 37 -24.04 1.11 -47.00
C ALA A 37 -24.07 0.05 -48.15
N ALA A 38 -23.82 -1.22 -47.78
CA ALA A 38 -24.46 -2.45 -48.29
C ALA A 38 -24.16 -3.64 -47.32
N THR A 39 -25.05 -4.06 -46.40
CA THR A 39 -26.17 -5.03 -46.51
C THR A 39 -25.85 -6.51 -46.80
N SER A 40 -25.89 -7.36 -45.74
CA SER A 40 -26.67 -8.62 -45.68
C SER A 40 -26.71 -9.10 -44.21
N GLN A 41 -27.84 -9.05 -43.50
CA GLN A 41 -28.99 -9.98 -43.46
C GLN A 41 -28.96 -11.00 -42.30
N ASN A 42 -30.13 -11.10 -41.65
CA ASN A 42 -30.62 -12.02 -40.61
C ASN A 42 -30.19 -13.50 -40.78
N THR A 43 -30.22 -14.39 -39.78
CA THR A 43 -31.40 -14.74 -38.95
C THR A 43 -31.09 -15.48 -37.63
N THR A 44 -31.97 -15.32 -36.64
CA THR A 44 -32.43 -16.41 -35.75
C THR A 44 -33.95 -16.59 -35.94
N PRO A 45 -34.53 -17.78 -35.64
CA PRO A 45 -35.35 -17.88 -34.43
C PRO A 45 -35.20 -19.25 -33.70
N ARG A 46 -36.28 -19.78 -33.10
CA ARG A 46 -36.29 -20.50 -31.81
C ARG A 46 -37.13 -21.82 -31.83
N ASP A 47 -37.05 -22.56 -30.72
CA ASP A 47 -38.03 -23.53 -30.18
C ASP A 47 -38.05 -25.00 -30.70
N THR A 48 -38.93 -25.84 -30.11
CA THR A 48 -38.65 -27.25 -29.70
C THR A 48 -39.67 -28.32 -30.21
N PRO A 49 -39.97 -29.44 -29.48
CA PRO A 49 -39.45 -30.81 -29.68
C PRO A 49 -40.48 -31.82 -30.26
N PRO A 50 -40.21 -33.16 -30.39
CA PRO A 50 -40.66 -34.11 -29.34
C PRO A 50 -39.95 -35.50 -29.18
N SER A 51 -40.21 -36.14 -28.02
CA SER A 51 -40.29 -37.58 -27.64
C SER A 51 -39.54 -38.76 -28.33
N THR A 52 -38.79 -39.50 -27.49
CA THR A 52 -38.80 -40.97 -27.17
C THR A 52 -39.51 -42.00 -28.08
N PRO A 53 -38.99 -43.26 -28.18
CA PRO A 53 -39.02 -44.28 -27.09
C PRO A 53 -37.63 -44.91 -26.81
N GLY A 54 -37.34 -45.73 -25.79
CA GLY A 54 -38.12 -46.32 -24.68
C GLY A 54 -38.42 -47.82 -24.87
N LEU A 55 -38.15 -48.80 -24.00
CA LEU A 55 -37.48 -48.92 -22.67
C LEU A 55 -36.34 -49.99 -22.80
N ALA A 56 -35.62 -50.59 -21.83
CA ALA A 56 -35.65 -50.76 -20.35
C ALA A 56 -34.18 -51.07 -19.87
N ARG A 57 -33.79 -51.45 -18.63
CA ARG A 57 -34.42 -51.65 -17.29
C ARG A 57 -33.34 -51.59 -16.18
N ARG A 58 -33.80 -51.38 -14.93
CA ARG A 58 -33.29 -51.67 -13.55
C ARG A 58 -32.16 -52.72 -13.37
N MET A 59 -31.33 -52.73 -12.29
CA MET A 59 -31.23 -52.04 -10.96
C MET A 59 -29.75 -52.22 -10.47
N SER A 60 -29.08 -51.57 -9.50
CA SER A 60 -29.22 -50.44 -8.55
C SER A 60 -28.46 -50.82 -7.24
N GLY A 61 -27.60 -49.94 -6.70
CA GLY A 61 -27.31 -49.91 -5.24
C GLY A 61 -25.91 -50.35 -4.74
N VAL A 62 -25.22 -49.41 -4.08
CA VAL A 62 -24.37 -49.56 -2.87
C VAL A 62 -24.12 -48.12 -2.34
N PRO A 63 -24.09 -47.86 -1.01
CA PRO A 63 -24.22 -46.51 -0.45
C PRO A 63 -22.90 -45.82 -0.07
N ALA A 64 -23.00 -44.51 0.23
CA ALA A 64 -21.94 -43.73 0.86
C ALA A 64 -21.78 -44.04 2.36
N LEU A 65 -20.61 -43.73 2.93
CA LEU A 65 -20.33 -43.77 4.37
C LEU A 65 -20.15 -42.36 4.95
N LYS A 66 -20.44 -42.24 6.25
CA LYS A 66 -20.57 -40.97 7.00
C LYS A 66 -19.71 -41.03 8.26
N LEU A 67 -19.20 -39.87 8.69
CA LEU A 67 -18.31 -39.74 9.85
C LEU A 67 -19.05 -39.82 11.19
N ASN A 68 -18.41 -40.43 12.19
CA ASN A 68 -18.46 -40.13 13.63
C ASN A 68 -17.22 -40.85 14.26
N LEU A 69 -16.43 -40.33 15.23
CA LEU A 69 -16.76 -39.70 16.53
C LEU A 69 -17.59 -40.69 17.38
N ASP A 70 -17.03 -41.38 18.38
CA ASP A 70 -16.52 -40.78 19.62
C ASP A 70 -15.37 -41.58 20.33
N ASP A 71 -14.61 -40.84 21.14
CA ASP A 71 -13.98 -41.16 22.44
C ASP A 71 -13.01 -42.33 22.75
N THR A 72 -11.82 -41.89 23.19
CA THR A 72 -11.05 -42.31 24.40
C THR A 72 -10.50 -43.74 24.62
N THR A 73 -9.17 -43.81 24.52
CA THR A 73 -8.20 -44.33 25.53
C THR A 73 -7.91 -45.84 25.77
N TRP A 74 -6.60 -46.11 25.81
CA TRP A 74 -5.82 -46.99 26.72
C TRP A 74 -6.11 -48.51 26.84
N SER A 75 -5.35 -49.27 26.03
CA SER A 75 -4.41 -50.34 26.45
C SER A 75 -4.85 -51.61 27.23
N THR A 76 -4.67 -52.75 26.52
CA THR A 76 -3.95 -53.99 26.96
C THR A 76 -4.60 -55.08 27.84
N VAL A 77 -3.93 -56.25 27.79
CA VAL A 77 -3.97 -57.44 28.69
C VAL A 77 -4.70 -58.69 28.13
N ARG A 78 -4.12 -59.86 28.41
CA ARG A 78 -4.50 -61.25 28.00
C ARG A 78 -4.91 -62.04 29.28
N PRO A 79 -4.96 -63.40 29.30
CA PRO A 79 -5.64 -64.44 28.49
C PRO A 79 -6.71 -65.11 29.43
N PRO A 80 -6.93 -66.46 29.64
CA PRO A 80 -6.53 -67.69 28.90
C PRO A 80 -7.55 -68.88 28.81
N LYS A 81 -7.22 -69.85 27.93
CA LYS A 81 -7.68 -71.28 27.89
C LYS A 81 -9.18 -71.53 27.57
N ALA A 82 -9.68 -72.74 27.22
CA ALA A 82 -9.23 -73.91 26.42
C ALA A 82 -10.43 -74.92 26.37
N VAL A 83 -10.51 -76.10 25.72
CA VAL A 83 -9.62 -77.02 24.96
C VAL A 83 -10.48 -77.70 23.85
N GLY A 84 -9.89 -78.26 22.78
CA GLY A 84 -10.62 -79.14 21.82
C GLY A 84 -9.70 -79.78 20.75
N ALA A 85 -10.09 -80.94 20.20
CA ALA A 85 -9.29 -81.78 19.28
C ALA A 85 -10.25 -82.66 18.41
N THR A 86 -9.86 -83.59 17.50
CA THR A 86 -8.59 -84.32 17.26
C THR A 86 -8.54 -84.88 15.80
N HIS A 87 -7.46 -85.59 15.45
CA HIS A 87 -7.29 -86.56 14.34
C HIS A 87 -6.88 -86.08 12.93
N LEU A 88 -6.31 -87.02 12.16
CA LEU A 88 -5.49 -86.81 10.95
C LEU A 88 -6.21 -87.27 9.67
N ALA A 89 -5.90 -86.59 8.56
CA ALA A 89 -5.58 -87.25 7.29
C ALA A 89 -4.71 -86.34 6.41
N GLN A 90 -3.50 -86.76 6.02
CA GLN A 90 -2.72 -86.08 4.97
C GLN A 90 -3.04 -86.69 3.61
N ARG A 91 -3.47 -85.85 2.65
CA ARG A 91 -3.45 -86.18 1.22
C ARG A 91 -2.53 -85.19 0.51
N LYS A 92 -1.70 -85.68 -0.41
CA LYS A 92 -0.51 -84.98 -0.91
C LYS A 92 -0.71 -84.54 -2.36
N GLU A 93 -0.57 -83.24 -2.62
CA GLU A 93 -0.36 -82.67 -3.96
C GLU A 93 0.49 -81.40 -3.85
N GLU A 94 1.31 -81.11 -4.87
CA GLU A 94 2.20 -79.94 -4.90
C GLU A 94 1.56 -78.77 -5.65
N PRO A 95 2.09 -77.54 -5.51
CA PRO A 95 2.95 -77.07 -6.61
C PRO A 95 4.18 -76.22 -6.23
N LYS A 96 5.34 -76.67 -6.72
CA LYS A 96 6.43 -75.88 -7.34
C LYS A 96 6.67 -74.42 -6.87
N ARG A 97 7.75 -74.22 -6.11
CA ARG A 97 8.52 -72.95 -6.07
C ARG A 97 9.98 -73.20 -6.48
N SER A 98 10.31 -73.03 -7.77
CA SER A 98 11.69 -73.11 -8.27
C SER A 98 11.96 -71.98 -9.27
N GLY A 99 12.84 -71.04 -8.89
CA GLY A 99 13.14 -69.85 -9.69
C GLY A 99 14.33 -69.05 -9.18
N LEU A 100 14.20 -68.35 -8.04
CA LEU A 100 15.27 -67.48 -7.53
C LEU A 100 16.49 -68.26 -7.00
N ALA A 101 16.28 -69.36 -6.26
CA ALA A 101 17.38 -70.16 -5.68
C ALA A 101 18.40 -70.62 -6.73
N ASN A 102 17.94 -71.05 -7.91
CA ASN A 102 18.81 -71.54 -8.99
C ASN A 102 19.64 -70.43 -9.67
N LYS A 103 19.23 -69.16 -9.58
CA LYS A 103 20.03 -68.03 -10.09
C LYS A 103 21.15 -67.67 -9.10
N ALA A 104 20.85 -67.62 -7.79
CA ALA A 104 21.87 -67.41 -6.76
C ALA A 104 22.93 -68.53 -6.75
N ALA A 105 22.50 -69.80 -6.87
CA ALA A 105 23.40 -70.95 -6.93
C ALA A 105 24.36 -70.90 -8.15
N LYS A 106 23.89 -70.47 -9.33
CA LYS A 106 24.75 -70.33 -10.51
C LYS A 106 25.76 -69.18 -10.41
N ALA A 107 25.42 -68.07 -9.76
CA ALA A 107 26.37 -67.00 -9.48
C ALA A 107 27.50 -67.47 -8.54
N LEU A 108 27.15 -68.19 -7.46
CA LEU A 108 28.12 -68.79 -6.53
C LEU A 108 29.00 -69.88 -7.17
N ALA A 109 28.49 -70.60 -8.17
CA ALA A 109 29.29 -71.59 -8.91
C ALA A 109 30.39 -70.93 -9.77
N LEU A 110 30.07 -69.85 -10.49
CA LEU A 110 31.03 -69.14 -11.37
C LEU A 110 32.20 -68.53 -10.58
N VAL A 111 31.97 -68.05 -9.36
CA VAL A 111 33.03 -67.49 -8.48
C VAL A 111 34.07 -68.55 -8.06
N ARG A 112 33.79 -69.85 -8.23
CA ARG A 112 34.67 -70.93 -7.78
C ARG A 112 35.74 -71.36 -8.80
N GLN A 113 35.69 -70.90 -10.06
CA GLN A 113 36.45 -71.51 -11.17
C GLN A 113 37.34 -70.54 -11.99
N SER A 114 38.05 -69.62 -11.34
CA SER A 114 39.39 -69.22 -11.80
C SER A 114 40.24 -68.69 -10.63
N ARG A 115 41.55 -68.95 -10.64
CA ARG A 115 42.51 -68.52 -9.62
C ARG A 115 43.79 -67.96 -10.24
N THR A 116 43.67 -66.95 -11.10
CA THR A 116 44.79 -66.02 -11.37
C THR A 116 44.70 -64.83 -10.43
N PRO A 117 45.83 -64.22 -10.01
CA PRO A 117 45.81 -63.04 -9.15
C PRO A 117 45.14 -61.84 -9.84
N GLU A 118 45.31 -61.71 -11.16
CA GLU A 118 44.67 -60.67 -11.95
C GLU A 118 43.14 -60.71 -11.90
N PHE A 119 42.52 -61.90 -11.98
CA PHE A 119 41.06 -61.99 -11.94
C PHE A 119 40.52 -61.56 -10.57
N ARG A 120 41.23 -61.90 -9.49
CA ARG A 120 40.92 -61.40 -8.14
C ARG A 120 41.06 -59.88 -8.04
N PHE A 121 42.12 -59.31 -8.60
CA PHE A 121 42.33 -57.86 -8.62
C PHE A 121 41.22 -57.15 -9.41
N ARG A 122 40.89 -57.61 -10.63
CA ARG A 122 39.80 -57.03 -11.44
C ARG A 122 38.43 -57.18 -10.78
N LEU A 123 38.16 -58.30 -10.11
CA LEU A 123 36.92 -58.50 -9.35
C LEU A 123 36.81 -57.54 -8.16
N VAL A 124 37.88 -57.36 -7.38
CA VAL A 124 37.93 -56.38 -6.27
C VAL A 124 37.76 -54.96 -6.80
N LEU A 125 38.43 -54.60 -7.90
CA LEU A 125 38.30 -53.29 -8.53
C LEU A 125 36.86 -53.02 -9.01
N ALA A 126 36.20 -54.02 -9.61
CA ALA A 126 34.81 -53.91 -10.05
C ALA A 126 33.82 -53.77 -8.87
N VAL A 127 34.04 -54.52 -7.78
CA VAL A 127 33.24 -54.39 -6.54
C VAL A 127 33.47 -53.02 -5.89
N LEU A 128 34.72 -52.52 -5.88
CA LEU A 128 35.03 -51.18 -5.40
C LEU A 128 34.33 -50.10 -6.24
N PHE A 129 34.37 -50.21 -7.56
CA PHE A 129 33.71 -49.27 -8.48
C PHE A 129 32.18 -49.26 -8.28
N VAL A 130 31.55 -50.44 -8.22
CA VAL A 130 30.11 -50.56 -7.95
C VAL A 130 29.76 -50.02 -6.55
N SER A 131 30.61 -50.23 -5.54
CA SER A 131 30.44 -49.66 -4.21
C SER A 131 30.51 -48.13 -4.24
N ILE A 132 31.51 -47.54 -4.90
CA ILE A 132 31.66 -46.08 -5.06
C ILE A 132 30.45 -45.49 -5.80
N VAL A 133 30.03 -46.07 -6.92
CA VAL A 133 28.84 -45.63 -7.67
C VAL A 133 27.58 -45.75 -6.82
N SER A 134 27.41 -46.84 -6.06
CA SER A 134 26.28 -47.03 -5.16
C SER A 134 26.26 -46.00 -4.01
N VAL A 135 27.42 -45.66 -3.47
CA VAL A 135 27.54 -44.60 -2.44
C VAL A 135 27.22 -43.24 -3.03
N VAL A 136 27.76 -42.89 -4.21
CA VAL A 136 27.46 -41.62 -4.89
C VAL A 136 25.96 -41.49 -5.17
N VAL A 137 25.33 -42.50 -5.77
CA VAL A 137 23.88 -42.51 -6.06
C VAL A 137 23.05 -42.45 -4.77
N LEU A 138 23.44 -43.17 -3.72
CA LEU A 138 22.74 -43.10 -2.43
C LEU A 138 22.88 -41.72 -1.77
N THR A 139 24.08 -41.11 -1.80
CA THR A 139 24.29 -39.76 -1.26
C THR A 139 23.53 -38.70 -2.05
N TRP A 140 23.42 -38.83 -3.38
CA TRP A 140 22.59 -37.95 -4.21
C TRP A 140 21.11 -38.10 -3.86
N HIS A 141 20.56 -39.32 -3.80
CA HIS A 141 19.16 -39.53 -3.40
C HIS A 141 18.85 -39.04 -1.97
N LEU A 142 19.76 -39.25 -1.01
CA LEU A 142 19.60 -38.72 0.34
C LEU A 142 19.68 -37.19 0.37
N HIS A 143 20.53 -36.59 -0.48
CA HIS A 143 20.64 -35.14 -0.60
C HIS A 143 19.39 -34.51 -1.24
N GLU A 144 18.84 -35.10 -2.31
CA GLU A 144 17.57 -34.64 -2.89
C GLU A 144 16.40 -34.81 -1.92
N ALA A 145 16.25 -35.97 -1.27
CA ALA A 145 15.20 -36.17 -0.27
C ALA A 145 15.31 -35.17 0.91
N PHE A 146 16.53 -34.81 1.31
CA PHE A 146 16.78 -33.77 2.31
C PHE A 146 16.47 -32.36 1.78
N GLN A 147 16.82 -32.04 0.52
CA GLN A 147 16.42 -30.78 -0.11
C GLN A 147 14.90 -30.66 -0.23
N GLU A 148 14.18 -31.69 -0.66
CA GLU A 148 12.71 -31.69 -0.75
C GLU A 148 12.05 -31.53 0.61
N ALA A 149 12.51 -32.27 1.63
CA ALA A 149 12.04 -32.10 3.00
C ALA A 149 12.31 -30.68 3.53
N THR A 150 13.47 -30.10 3.21
CA THR A 150 13.80 -28.72 3.58
C THR A 150 12.89 -27.72 2.86
N ARG A 151 12.75 -27.83 1.53
CA ARG A 151 11.86 -26.98 0.69
C ARG A 151 10.42 -26.97 1.20
N LEU A 152 9.89 -28.13 1.56
CA LEU A 152 8.54 -28.27 2.12
C LEU A 152 8.45 -27.69 3.54
N SER A 153 9.49 -27.82 4.36
CA SER A 153 9.53 -27.28 5.73
C SER A 153 9.76 -25.77 5.79
N THR A 154 10.51 -25.18 4.85
CA THR A 154 10.78 -23.74 4.78
C THR A 154 9.82 -23.00 3.84
N LYS A 155 9.05 -23.71 3.01
CA LYS A 155 8.29 -23.15 1.88
C LYS A 155 9.15 -22.34 0.89
N SER A 156 10.44 -22.64 0.77
CA SER A 156 11.36 -21.89 -0.09
C SER A 156 12.37 -22.77 -0.81
N ASP A 157 12.77 -22.34 -2.00
CA ASP A 157 13.77 -22.97 -2.86
C ASP A 157 14.73 -21.88 -3.36
N PHE A 158 16.03 -22.03 -3.08
CA PHE A 158 17.06 -21.09 -3.52
C PHE A 158 18.23 -21.83 -4.15
N ASP A 159 18.51 -21.52 -5.42
CA ASP A 159 19.72 -21.98 -6.12
C ASP A 159 20.81 -20.90 -6.01
N PRO A 160 21.94 -21.16 -5.33
CA PRO A 160 23.02 -20.18 -5.20
C PRO A 160 23.83 -19.95 -6.47
N GLN A 161 23.74 -20.82 -7.49
CA GLN A 161 24.49 -20.67 -8.75
C GLN A 161 23.74 -19.75 -9.72
N THR A 162 22.43 -19.98 -9.96
CA THR A 162 21.62 -19.02 -10.73
C THR A 162 21.08 -17.85 -9.90
N ARG A 163 21.28 -17.88 -8.57
CA ARG A 163 20.76 -16.92 -7.56
C ARG A 163 19.25 -16.73 -7.65
N ARG A 164 18.52 -17.79 -8.03
CA ARG A 164 17.06 -17.79 -8.15
C ARG A 164 16.42 -18.23 -6.86
N LEU A 165 15.56 -17.37 -6.31
CA LEU A 165 14.68 -17.65 -5.18
C LEU A 165 13.27 -17.94 -5.67
N ARG A 166 12.64 -18.96 -5.11
CA ARG A 166 11.20 -19.23 -5.23
C ARG A 166 10.60 -19.36 -3.85
N LEU A 167 9.48 -18.67 -3.62
CA LEU A 167 8.64 -18.87 -2.46
C LEU A 167 7.45 -19.73 -2.86
N LEU A 168 7.10 -20.70 -2.03
CA LEU A 168 6.18 -21.79 -2.35
C LEU A 168 4.93 -21.78 -1.46
N ASP A 169 3.79 -22.17 -2.01
CA ASP A 169 2.65 -22.60 -1.23
C ASP A 169 2.86 -24.03 -0.66
N ARG A 170 2.01 -24.43 0.30
CA ARG A 170 1.83 -25.82 0.76
C ARG A 170 1.72 -26.83 -0.39
N GLY A 171 1.09 -26.47 -1.49
CA GLY A 171 0.99 -27.33 -2.69
C GLY A 171 2.25 -27.38 -3.56
N GLY A 172 3.40 -26.85 -3.10
CA GLY A 172 4.65 -26.77 -3.88
C GLY A 172 4.61 -25.76 -5.04
N ARG A 173 3.52 -24.99 -5.18
CA ARG A 173 3.33 -24.01 -6.25
C ARG A 173 4.12 -22.74 -5.96
N THR A 174 4.87 -22.23 -6.93
CA THR A 174 5.56 -20.94 -6.80
C THR A 174 4.56 -19.79 -6.70
N LEU A 175 4.60 -19.05 -5.58
CA LEU A 175 3.82 -17.84 -5.36
C LEU A 175 4.57 -16.61 -5.90
N LEU A 176 5.87 -16.53 -5.60
CA LEU A 176 6.79 -15.47 -6.03
C LEU A 176 8.11 -16.09 -6.50
N GLN A 177 8.68 -15.54 -7.57
CA GLN A 177 10.04 -15.85 -8.05
C GLN A 177 10.88 -14.56 -8.05
N GLY A 178 12.16 -14.69 -7.73
CA GLY A 178 13.12 -13.59 -7.78
C GLY A 178 14.51 -14.02 -8.23
N GLU A 179 15.26 -13.07 -8.76
CA GLU A 179 16.65 -13.21 -9.20
C GLU A 179 17.50 -12.25 -8.36
N LEU A 180 18.25 -12.82 -7.39
CA LEU A 180 18.97 -12.10 -6.34
C LEU A 180 20.39 -11.73 -6.77
N GLY A 181 20.92 -10.63 -6.22
CA GLY A 181 22.30 -10.18 -6.45
C GLY A 181 22.64 -9.98 -7.93
N GLN A 182 21.78 -9.31 -8.70
CA GLN A 182 21.89 -9.11 -10.15
C GLN A 182 23.29 -8.66 -10.61
N VAL A 183 23.93 -7.75 -9.84
CA VAL A 183 25.23 -7.13 -10.15
C VAL A 183 26.42 -8.08 -9.91
N ILE A 184 26.24 -9.18 -9.18
CA ILE A 184 27.31 -10.14 -8.91
C ILE A 184 27.60 -10.95 -10.20
N PRO A 185 28.86 -11.08 -10.67
CA PRO A 185 29.16 -11.87 -11.86
C PRO A 185 28.67 -13.32 -11.74
N PRO A 186 28.04 -13.91 -12.77
CA PRO A 186 27.55 -15.30 -12.72
C PRO A 186 28.67 -16.35 -12.71
N ALA A 187 29.91 -15.94 -13.05
CA ALA A 187 31.10 -16.80 -12.98
C ALA A 187 31.77 -16.82 -11.60
N LEU A 188 31.20 -16.16 -10.58
CA LEU A 188 31.73 -16.16 -9.21
C LEU A 188 30.98 -17.18 -8.35
N GLU A 189 31.68 -18.23 -7.92
CA GLU A 189 31.12 -19.26 -7.04
C GLU A 189 30.65 -18.70 -5.70
N ALA A 190 29.56 -19.26 -5.18
CA ALA A 190 29.03 -18.97 -3.85
C ALA A 190 29.66 -19.92 -2.81
N HIS A 191 30.24 -19.39 -1.74
CA HIS A 191 30.70 -20.18 -0.60
C HIS A 191 29.64 -20.21 0.50
N ILE A 192 29.35 -21.40 1.07
CA ILE A 192 28.43 -21.53 2.21
C ILE A 192 29.11 -20.98 3.47
N CYS A 193 28.49 -20.02 4.14
CA CYS A 193 28.94 -19.55 5.45
C CYS A 193 28.25 -20.34 6.59
N PRO A 194 28.93 -20.57 7.73
CA PRO A 194 28.37 -21.32 8.85
C PRO A 194 27.24 -20.52 9.54
N VAL A 195 26.10 -21.17 9.77
CA VAL A 195 24.89 -20.56 10.36
C VAL A 195 24.46 -21.31 11.61
N LEU A 196 23.97 -20.57 12.61
CA LEU A 196 23.40 -21.11 13.85
C LEU A 196 21.87 -21.25 13.81
N HIS A 197 21.24 -20.93 12.67
CA HIS A 197 19.79 -20.75 12.53
C HIS A 197 19.28 -21.37 11.22
N LEU A 198 17.96 -21.61 11.14
CA LEU A 198 17.31 -22.16 9.95
C LEU A 198 17.30 -21.12 8.82
N GLY A 199 17.88 -21.47 7.66
CA GLY A 199 17.95 -20.56 6.51
C GLY A 199 19.13 -20.82 5.59
N TYR A 200 19.52 -19.79 4.85
CA TYR A 200 20.60 -19.81 3.86
C TYR A 200 21.68 -18.77 4.21
N CYS A 201 22.95 -19.11 3.97
CA CYS A 201 24.08 -18.18 4.10
C CYS A 201 25.06 -18.43 2.96
N TYR A 202 25.25 -17.43 2.10
CA TYR A 202 26.14 -17.51 0.94
C TYR A 202 27.01 -16.26 0.83
N GLU A 203 28.30 -16.47 0.55
CA GLU A 203 29.29 -15.40 0.43
C GLU A 203 29.99 -15.45 -0.93
N TRP A 204 29.89 -14.35 -1.67
CA TRP A 204 30.56 -14.12 -2.95
C TRP A 204 31.79 -13.27 -2.70
N LYS A 205 32.96 -13.89 -2.81
CA LYS A 205 34.25 -13.34 -2.38
C LYS A 205 34.53 -11.96 -2.98
N TYR A 206 34.80 -10.96 -2.12
CA TYR A 206 35.01 -9.55 -2.49
C TYR A 206 33.82 -8.89 -3.24
N ARG A 207 32.60 -9.42 -3.10
CA ARG A 207 31.37 -8.82 -3.65
C ARG A 207 30.33 -8.60 -2.55
N ALA A 208 29.72 -9.66 -2.03
CA ALA A 208 28.66 -9.52 -1.02
C ALA A 208 28.43 -10.83 -0.25
N ARG A 209 27.82 -10.72 0.94
CA ARG A 209 27.21 -11.85 1.67
C ARG A 209 25.69 -11.70 1.69
N LEU A 210 24.99 -12.81 1.46
CA LEU A 210 23.56 -13.00 1.70
C LEU A 210 23.37 -13.86 2.96
N GLU A 211 22.64 -13.35 3.94
CA GLU A 211 22.04 -14.12 5.03
C GLU A 211 20.52 -14.06 4.87
N MET A 212 19.86 -15.22 4.75
CA MET A 212 18.40 -15.32 4.65
C MET A 212 17.88 -16.24 5.77
N ARG A 213 17.20 -15.66 6.76
CA ARG A 213 16.76 -16.35 7.99
C ARG A 213 15.28 -16.69 7.91
N VAL A 214 14.90 -17.92 8.27
CA VAL A 214 13.51 -18.38 8.27
C VAL A 214 12.91 -18.18 9.65
N ALA A 215 11.88 -17.33 9.76
CA ALA A 215 11.12 -17.17 10.99
C ALA A 215 10.26 -18.42 11.28
N PRO A 216 10.00 -18.76 12.55
CA PRO A 216 9.10 -19.87 12.89
C PRO A 216 7.70 -19.63 12.29
N MET A 217 7.18 -20.62 11.55
CA MET A 217 5.89 -20.51 10.87
C MET A 217 4.75 -20.39 11.88
N GLN A 218 3.94 -19.34 11.76
CA GLN A 218 2.80 -19.04 12.64
C GLN A 218 1.52 -18.94 11.79
N ASP A 219 0.46 -19.63 12.18
CA ASP A 219 -0.85 -19.60 11.52
C ASP A 219 -0.77 -19.74 9.98
N GLU A 220 -0.02 -20.75 9.55
CA GLU A 220 0.30 -21.08 8.14
C GLU A 220 1.23 -20.09 7.42
N ILE A 221 1.59 -18.96 8.03
CA ILE A 221 2.39 -17.89 7.45
C ILE A 221 3.87 -18.13 7.72
N ALA A 222 4.68 -18.09 6.66
CA ALA A 222 6.14 -18.25 6.72
C ALA A 222 6.82 -16.96 6.26
N CYS A 223 7.74 -16.44 7.08
CA CYS A 223 8.50 -15.21 6.81
C CYS A 223 10.00 -15.49 6.71
N TYR A 224 10.68 -14.65 5.91
CA TYR A 224 12.09 -14.74 5.58
C TYR A 224 12.72 -13.35 5.72
N GLU A 225 13.63 -13.19 6.66
CA GLU A 225 14.45 -12.00 6.78
C GLU A 225 15.62 -12.12 5.80
N VAL A 226 15.70 -11.23 4.81
CA VAL A 226 16.82 -11.14 3.87
C VAL A 226 17.73 -10.00 4.29
N HIS A 227 18.99 -10.32 4.55
CA HIS A 227 20.06 -9.40 4.90
C HIS A 227 21.22 -9.58 3.92
N TRP A 228 21.41 -8.61 3.03
CA TRP A 228 22.63 -8.49 2.24
C TRP A 228 23.59 -7.49 2.88
N ARG A 229 24.89 -7.82 2.83
CA ARG A 229 25.98 -6.87 3.11
C ARG A 229 26.99 -6.85 1.96
N ALA A 230 27.28 -5.65 1.44
CA ALA A 230 28.31 -5.45 0.44
C ALA A 230 29.72 -5.60 1.05
N ALA A 231 30.62 -6.28 0.32
CA ALA A 231 32.02 -6.43 0.70
C ALA A 231 32.94 -5.36 0.07
N SER A 232 32.37 -4.42 -0.68
CA SER A 232 33.07 -3.27 -1.27
C SER A 232 32.08 -2.15 -1.59
N VAL A 233 32.49 -0.89 -1.38
CA VAL A 233 31.73 0.33 -1.70
C VAL A 233 31.31 0.42 -3.19
N HIS A 234 31.94 -0.35 -4.06
CA HIS A 234 31.64 -0.43 -5.49
C HIS A 234 30.63 -1.54 -5.86
N THR A 235 30.14 -2.32 -4.89
CA THR A 235 29.13 -3.37 -5.14
C THR A 235 27.75 -2.85 -4.78
N GLU A 236 26.94 -2.58 -5.80
CA GLU A 236 25.51 -2.32 -5.59
C GLU A 236 24.78 -3.65 -5.41
N LEU A 237 24.03 -3.77 -4.32
CA LEU A 237 23.16 -4.89 -4.00
C LEU A 237 21.84 -4.66 -4.74
N VAL A 238 21.42 -5.59 -5.58
CA VAL A 238 20.20 -5.47 -6.40
C VAL A 238 19.50 -6.81 -6.50
N ASP A 239 18.25 -6.86 -6.04
CA ASP A 239 17.37 -8.03 -6.08
C ASP A 239 16.11 -7.69 -6.88
N CYS A 240 15.72 -8.55 -7.82
CA CYS A 240 14.54 -8.33 -8.68
C CYS A 240 13.52 -9.46 -8.55
N TYR A 241 12.25 -9.09 -8.42
CA TYR A 241 11.10 -9.96 -8.23
C TYR A 241 10.12 -9.88 -9.41
N ASP A 242 9.60 -11.04 -9.78
CA ASP A 242 8.61 -11.22 -10.84
C ASP A 242 7.21 -10.81 -10.37
N LEU A 243 6.58 -9.86 -11.06
CA LEU A 243 5.24 -9.36 -10.74
C LEU A 243 4.12 -10.17 -11.44
N THR A 244 4.45 -11.02 -12.40
CA THR A 244 3.50 -11.54 -13.41
C THR A 244 2.41 -12.44 -12.82
N GLY A 245 1.19 -12.31 -13.36
CA GLY A 245 0.04 -13.14 -13.01
C GLY A 245 -0.43 -13.00 -11.56
N ALA A 246 -0.19 -11.85 -10.94
CA ALA A 246 -0.72 -11.44 -9.64
C ALA A 246 -1.09 -9.95 -9.66
N HIS A 247 -2.03 -9.53 -8.80
CA HIS A 247 -2.31 -8.11 -8.59
C HIS A 247 -1.52 -7.61 -7.37
N TRP A 248 -0.95 -6.42 -7.50
CA TRP A 248 -0.09 -5.83 -6.47
C TRP A 248 -0.69 -4.54 -5.89
N PHE A 249 -0.45 -4.31 -4.60
CA PHE A 249 -0.96 -3.21 -3.78
C PHE A 249 0.14 -2.71 -2.81
N GLY A 250 -0.10 -1.58 -2.14
CA GLY A 250 0.83 -1.01 -1.15
C GLY A 250 1.63 0.18 -1.70
N MET A 251 2.90 0.31 -1.30
CA MET A 251 3.88 1.35 -1.68
C MET A 251 3.58 2.78 -1.18
N GLY A 252 2.32 3.22 -1.16
CA GLY A 252 1.89 4.52 -0.64
C GLY A 252 1.37 5.48 -1.71
N GLU A 253 1.40 6.78 -1.40
CA GLU A 253 0.91 7.82 -2.29
C GLU A 253 1.81 7.98 -3.52
N VAL A 254 1.22 7.94 -4.72
CA VAL A 254 1.86 8.19 -6.00
C VAL A 254 0.94 9.02 -6.90
N GLY A 255 1.50 9.87 -7.75
CA GLY A 255 0.76 10.82 -8.60
C GLY A 255 -0.34 10.15 -9.43
N ASN A 256 0.07 9.23 -10.32
CA ASN A 256 -0.80 8.44 -11.19
C ASN A 256 -1.02 7.01 -10.64
N LEU A 257 -1.53 6.91 -9.41
CA LEU A 257 -1.76 5.63 -8.73
C LEU A 257 -3.04 4.94 -9.24
N SER A 258 -2.90 3.76 -9.85
CA SER A 258 -4.03 2.87 -10.18
C SER A 258 -4.29 1.84 -9.07
N TRP A 259 -5.49 1.27 -9.05
CA TRP A 259 -5.81 0.11 -8.21
C TRP A 259 -6.28 -1.07 -9.08
N PRO A 260 -5.57 -2.23 -9.08
CA PRO A 260 -4.24 -2.49 -8.49
C PRO A 260 -3.13 -1.69 -9.18
N LEU A 261 -1.88 -1.83 -8.72
CA LEU A 261 -0.67 -1.17 -9.24
C LEU A 261 -0.28 -1.54 -10.69
N ALA A 262 -1.12 -2.27 -11.44
CA ALA A 262 -0.75 -2.87 -12.73
C ALA A 262 -0.32 -1.86 -13.81
N ASN A 263 -0.91 -0.66 -13.82
CA ASN A 263 -0.60 0.39 -14.81
C ASN A 263 0.57 1.30 -14.39
N LEU A 264 1.13 1.10 -13.19
CA LEU A 264 2.24 1.89 -12.69
C LEU A 264 3.54 1.49 -13.37
N GLN A 265 4.34 2.48 -13.77
CA GLN A 265 5.73 2.31 -14.19
C GLN A 265 6.60 3.34 -13.48
N LEU A 266 7.59 2.88 -12.73
CA LEU A 266 8.59 3.69 -12.03
C LEU A 266 9.99 3.17 -12.38
N ASN A 267 10.75 4.00 -13.08
CA ASN A 267 12.17 3.76 -13.34
C ASN A 267 12.99 3.88 -12.05
N THR A 268 14.21 3.34 -12.06
CA THR A 268 15.07 3.24 -10.86
C THR A 268 15.29 4.59 -10.17
N MET A 269 14.85 4.70 -8.92
CA MET A 269 14.85 5.94 -8.15
C MET A 269 14.97 5.68 -6.64
N ALA A 270 15.26 6.71 -5.85
CA ALA A 270 15.23 6.62 -4.38
C ALA A 270 13.78 6.53 -3.85
N PHE A 271 13.57 5.70 -2.83
CA PHE A 271 12.29 5.55 -2.13
C PHE A 271 12.13 6.67 -1.09
N GLU A 272 11.86 7.89 -1.56
CA GLU A 272 11.86 9.12 -0.74
C GLU A 272 10.56 9.93 -0.89
N THR A 273 10.03 10.44 0.23
CA THR A 273 8.78 11.21 0.27
C THR A 273 8.88 12.55 -0.48
N GLY A 274 7.79 12.92 -1.16
CA GLY A 274 7.71 14.08 -2.05
C GLY A 274 6.33 14.72 -2.08
N ARG A 275 6.07 15.53 -3.12
CA ARG A 275 4.82 16.29 -3.33
C ARG A 275 3.90 15.66 -4.40
N ALA A 276 3.95 14.33 -4.53
CA ALA A 276 3.16 13.49 -5.44
C ALA A 276 3.55 13.51 -6.93
N ASP A 277 4.85 13.70 -7.25
CA ASP A 277 5.38 13.38 -8.57
C ASP A 277 6.83 12.80 -8.55
N PRO A 278 7.04 11.54 -8.95
CA PRO A 278 6.01 10.49 -8.99
C PRO A 278 5.55 10.12 -7.57
N LEU A 279 6.41 10.27 -6.55
CA LEU A 279 6.15 9.85 -5.17
C LEU A 279 5.52 10.95 -4.32
N GLY A 280 4.58 10.52 -3.49
CA GLY A 280 3.77 11.34 -2.59
C GLY A 280 4.35 11.55 -1.21
N SER A 281 3.50 12.11 -0.35
CA SER A 281 3.85 12.61 0.97
C SER A 281 3.98 11.52 2.03
N VAL A 282 3.31 10.37 1.82
CA VAL A 282 3.29 9.20 2.70
C VAL A 282 3.60 7.97 1.87
N LEU A 283 4.66 7.26 2.25
CA LEU A 283 5.21 6.10 1.55
C LEU A 283 5.61 5.03 2.57
N GLU A 284 5.41 3.77 2.22
CA GLU A 284 5.92 2.62 2.97
C GLU A 284 6.48 1.62 1.95
N PRO A 285 7.70 1.09 2.14
CA PRO A 285 8.31 0.13 1.21
C PRO A 285 7.71 -1.28 1.41
N TYR A 286 6.39 -1.35 1.33
CA TYR A 286 5.53 -2.50 1.56
C TYR A 286 4.75 -2.82 0.29
N TRP A 287 5.00 -3.98 -0.32
CA TRP A 287 4.28 -4.47 -1.48
C TRP A 287 3.51 -5.75 -1.12
N LEU A 288 2.23 -5.77 -1.46
CA LEU A 288 1.29 -6.85 -1.15
C LEU A 288 0.74 -7.47 -2.44
N SER A 289 0.76 -8.80 -2.53
CA SER A 289 0.34 -9.57 -3.71
C SER A 289 -0.96 -10.34 -3.46
N SER A 290 -1.85 -10.36 -4.45
CA SER A 290 -3.08 -11.17 -4.46
C SER A 290 -2.84 -12.69 -4.38
N ARG A 291 -1.58 -13.14 -4.50
CA ARG A 291 -1.16 -14.54 -4.27
C ARG A 291 -0.85 -14.86 -2.80
N GLY A 292 -1.13 -13.95 -1.86
CA GLY A 292 -0.79 -14.17 -0.44
C GLY A 292 0.71 -14.01 -0.16
N VAL A 293 1.37 -13.06 -0.82
CA VAL A 293 2.79 -12.74 -0.61
C VAL A 293 2.95 -11.27 -0.24
N SER A 294 3.88 -10.96 0.66
CA SER A 294 4.27 -9.58 0.98
C SER A 294 5.79 -9.40 0.94
N ILE A 295 6.23 -8.20 0.56
CA ILE A 295 7.62 -7.74 0.56
C ILE A 295 7.66 -6.44 1.38
N LEU A 296 8.46 -6.38 2.46
CA LEU A 296 8.61 -5.21 3.31
C LEU A 296 10.10 -4.88 3.44
N ALA A 297 10.58 -3.79 2.84
CA ALA A 297 11.96 -3.35 3.03
C ALA A 297 12.13 -2.57 4.34
N SER A 298 13.36 -2.53 4.86
CA SER A 298 13.65 -1.73 6.06
C SER A 298 13.45 -0.23 5.79
N PRO A 299 12.68 0.51 6.61
CA PRO A 299 12.49 1.96 6.45
C PRO A 299 13.75 2.77 6.80
N ASN A 300 14.72 2.16 7.49
CA ASN A 300 15.92 2.83 8.02
C ASN A 300 17.13 2.74 7.07
N GLN A 301 16.93 2.42 5.78
CA GLN A 301 18.00 2.29 4.78
C GLN A 301 17.75 3.21 3.58
N ALA A 302 18.83 3.63 2.90
CA ALA A 302 18.76 4.38 1.66
C ALA A 302 18.36 3.46 0.49
N LEU A 303 17.09 3.08 0.45
CA LEU A 303 16.52 2.19 -0.57
C LEU A 303 16.37 2.91 -1.91
N MET A 304 16.96 2.33 -2.95
CA MET A 304 16.57 2.57 -4.33
C MET A 304 15.65 1.45 -4.79
N PHE A 305 14.71 1.75 -5.69
CA PHE A 305 13.79 0.76 -6.23
C PHE A 305 13.35 1.10 -7.65
N SER A 306 12.77 0.11 -8.33
CA SER A 306 12.03 0.30 -9.57
C SER A 306 10.82 -0.62 -9.60
N PHE A 307 9.71 -0.19 -10.23
CA PHE A 307 8.48 -0.97 -10.32
C PHE A 307 7.98 -0.94 -11.76
N ASN A 308 8.00 -2.09 -12.44
CA ASN A 308 7.63 -2.24 -13.85
C ASN A 308 8.38 -1.25 -14.78
N ALA A 309 9.64 -0.94 -14.46
CA ALA A 309 10.46 0.00 -15.22
C ALA A 309 10.55 -0.43 -16.68
N SER A 310 10.25 0.49 -17.60
CA SER A 310 10.20 0.23 -19.05
C SER A 310 9.36 -1.00 -19.47
N GLY A 311 8.33 -1.36 -18.70
CA GLY A 311 7.47 -2.52 -19.00
C GLY A 311 8.10 -3.88 -18.68
N SER A 312 9.09 -3.93 -17.78
CA SER A 312 9.83 -5.15 -17.42
C SER A 312 9.08 -6.18 -16.57
N GLU A 313 7.87 -5.87 -16.09
CA GLU A 313 7.05 -6.69 -15.18
C GLU A 313 7.80 -7.14 -13.90
N ARG A 314 8.77 -6.35 -13.45
CA ARG A 314 9.61 -6.61 -12.27
C ARG A 314 9.54 -5.49 -11.23
N LEU A 315 9.61 -5.86 -9.96
CA LEU A 315 9.98 -4.97 -8.85
C LEU A 315 11.45 -5.25 -8.50
N CYS A 316 12.32 -4.25 -8.61
CA CYS A 316 13.70 -4.38 -8.15
C CYS A 316 13.95 -3.49 -6.93
N LEU A 317 14.66 -4.03 -5.93
CA LEU A 317 15.13 -3.34 -4.74
C LEU A 317 16.65 -3.23 -4.80
N ALA A 318 17.21 -2.09 -4.39
CA ALA A 318 18.63 -1.82 -4.50
C ALA A 318 19.20 -0.96 -3.36
N ALA A 319 20.45 -1.22 -2.95
CA ALA A 319 21.21 -0.41 -1.99
C ALA A 319 22.73 -0.60 -2.15
N LYS A 320 23.56 0.25 -1.52
CA LYS A 320 25.03 0.23 -1.71
C LYS A 320 25.85 -0.40 -0.57
N GLU A 321 25.31 -0.47 0.65
CA GLU A 321 26.04 -0.95 1.84
C GLU A 321 25.39 -2.21 2.40
N GLU A 322 24.11 -2.09 2.77
CA GLU A 322 23.25 -3.20 3.17
C GLU A 322 21.89 -3.09 2.49
N LEU A 323 21.29 -4.22 2.14
CA LEU A 323 19.94 -4.31 1.59
C LEU A 323 19.14 -5.29 2.46
N ASN A 324 18.26 -4.72 3.29
CA ASN A 324 17.54 -5.44 4.34
C ASN A 324 16.03 -5.39 4.04
N TYR A 325 15.38 -6.56 3.96
CA TYR A 325 13.94 -6.67 3.73
C TYR A 325 13.38 -8.02 4.17
N THR A 326 12.09 -8.06 4.49
CA THR A 326 11.36 -9.25 4.89
C THR A 326 10.39 -9.67 3.79
N LEU A 327 10.44 -10.95 3.42
CA LEU A 327 9.45 -11.62 2.57
C LEU A 327 8.52 -12.43 3.47
N CYS A 328 7.22 -12.49 3.17
CA CYS A 328 6.33 -13.45 3.84
C CYS A 328 5.35 -14.08 2.84
N THR A 329 4.96 -15.33 3.09
CA THR A 329 3.89 -16.06 2.36
C THR A 329 2.79 -16.50 3.31
N GLY A 330 1.54 -16.47 2.85
CA GLY A 330 0.34 -16.87 3.58
C GLY A 330 -0.76 -17.42 2.66
N PRO A 331 -1.90 -17.89 3.21
CA PRO A 331 -2.93 -18.59 2.45
C PRO A 331 -3.77 -17.67 1.54
N ASP A 332 -3.89 -16.38 1.87
CA ASP A 332 -4.56 -15.37 1.06
C ASP A 332 -4.01 -13.94 1.34
N VAL A 333 -4.46 -12.97 0.55
CA VAL A 333 -4.02 -11.57 0.59
C VAL A 333 -4.37 -10.85 1.91
N LEU A 334 -5.47 -11.22 2.57
CA LEU A 334 -5.89 -10.61 3.83
C LEU A 334 -5.16 -11.23 5.03
N ALA A 335 -4.95 -12.54 5.01
CA ALA A 335 -4.17 -13.26 6.01
C ALA A 335 -2.72 -12.77 6.05
N ILE A 336 -2.05 -12.67 4.88
CA ILE A 336 -0.67 -12.19 4.82
C ILE A 336 -0.57 -10.72 5.21
N HIS A 337 -1.55 -9.90 4.83
CA HIS A 337 -1.58 -8.48 5.21
C HIS A 337 -1.70 -8.29 6.73
N LYS A 338 -2.62 -9.00 7.39
CA LYS A 338 -2.77 -8.96 8.85
C LYS A 338 -1.50 -9.36 9.62
N ALA A 339 -0.67 -10.23 9.04
CA ALA A 339 0.62 -10.59 9.63
C ALA A 339 1.74 -9.58 9.32
N SER A 340 1.80 -9.04 8.11
CA SER A 340 2.96 -8.28 7.59
C SER A 340 2.79 -6.76 7.51
N ALA A 341 1.61 -6.21 7.84
CA ALA A 341 1.35 -4.77 7.80
C ALA A 341 2.38 -3.97 8.64
N PRO A 342 3.01 -2.92 8.09
CA PRO A 342 4.08 -2.17 8.78
C PRO A 342 3.56 -1.43 10.02
N HIS A 343 2.39 -0.80 9.92
CA HIS A 343 1.73 -0.12 11.01
C HIS A 343 0.42 -0.83 11.38
N ARG A 344 0.39 -1.43 12.59
CA ARG A 344 -0.85 -1.92 13.21
C ARG A 344 -1.30 -0.91 14.27
N PRO A 345 -2.33 -0.07 14.01
CA PRO A 345 -2.84 0.87 15.00
C PRO A 345 -3.52 0.13 16.15
N GLU A 346 -2.93 0.21 17.34
CA GLU A 346 -3.42 -0.38 18.60
C GLU A 346 -4.90 -0.01 18.88
N PRO A 347 -5.78 -0.97 19.24
CA PRO A 347 -7.22 -0.70 19.33
C PRO A 347 -7.64 0.32 20.39
N SER A 348 -6.86 0.49 21.46
CA SER A 348 -7.27 1.15 22.70
C SER A 348 -7.05 2.66 22.78
N ASN A 349 -6.17 3.23 21.94
CA ASN A 349 -5.54 4.52 22.25
C ASN A 349 -6.06 5.73 21.44
N PHE A 350 -6.79 5.56 20.35
CA PHE A 350 -6.92 6.62 19.32
C PHE A 350 -8.33 7.02 18.85
N THR A 351 -9.38 6.27 19.22
CA THR A 351 -10.73 6.44 18.63
C THR A 351 -11.36 7.82 18.83
N ALA A 352 -11.16 8.46 19.99
CA ALA A 352 -11.85 9.70 20.36
C ALA A 352 -11.44 10.93 19.54
N ALA A 353 -10.23 10.97 18.98
CA ALA A 353 -9.80 12.07 18.10
C ALA A 353 -10.26 11.83 16.65
N GLU A 354 -10.08 10.59 16.16
CA GLU A 354 -10.53 10.14 14.84
C GLU A 354 -12.04 10.35 14.64
N GLU A 355 -12.86 9.99 15.63
CA GLU A 355 -14.32 10.13 15.57
C GLU A 355 -14.79 11.59 15.39
N VAL A 356 -14.06 12.58 15.92
CA VAL A 356 -14.45 13.99 15.78
C VAL A 356 -14.27 14.48 14.34
N PHE A 357 -13.19 14.09 13.65
CA PHE A 357 -12.96 14.40 12.23
C PHE A 357 -13.88 13.61 11.28
N VAL A 358 -14.36 12.43 11.70
CA VAL A 358 -15.40 11.68 10.99
C VAL A 358 -16.76 12.38 11.06
N ARG A 359 -17.15 12.86 12.24
CA ARG A 359 -18.47 13.50 12.49
C ARG A 359 -18.57 14.94 11.99
N HIS A 360 -17.48 15.70 11.97
CA HIS A 360 -17.51 17.14 11.71
C HIS A 360 -16.74 17.52 10.43
N PRO A 361 -17.33 18.35 9.56
CA PRO A 361 -16.68 18.77 8.33
C PRO A 361 -15.52 19.74 8.58
N VAL A 362 -14.53 19.72 7.69
CA VAL A 362 -13.38 20.65 7.70
C VAL A 362 -13.59 21.74 6.65
N LEU A 363 -13.59 22.98 7.09
CA LEU A 363 -13.75 24.18 6.28
C LEU A 363 -12.39 24.78 5.98
N VAL A 364 -12.13 25.05 4.71
CA VAL A 364 -10.89 25.64 4.22
C VAL A 364 -11.24 26.94 3.48
N PRO A 365 -11.34 28.09 4.18
CA PRO A 365 -11.60 29.37 3.55
C PRO A 365 -10.54 29.65 2.46
N ARG A 366 -10.98 30.11 1.29
CA ARG A 366 -10.09 30.48 0.19
C ARG A 366 -9.78 31.98 0.21
N PRO A 367 -8.64 32.39 -0.37
CA PRO A 367 -8.41 33.79 -0.75
C PRO A 367 -9.51 34.36 -1.64
N GLY A 368 -9.65 35.69 -1.63
CA GLY A 368 -10.57 36.42 -2.49
C GLY A 368 -10.15 36.46 -3.97
N GLU A 369 -10.87 37.23 -4.78
CA GLU A 369 -10.51 37.49 -6.19
C GLU A 369 -9.19 38.28 -6.30
N ASP A 370 -8.83 39.03 -5.26
CA ASP A 370 -7.55 39.72 -5.10
C ASP A 370 -6.37 38.79 -4.76
N GLY A 371 -6.64 37.50 -4.52
CA GLY A 371 -5.64 36.50 -4.17
C GLY A 371 -5.22 36.50 -2.70
N ASN A 372 -5.78 37.36 -1.83
CA ASN A 372 -5.45 37.40 -0.40
C ASN A 372 -6.52 36.73 0.46
N LEU A 373 -6.09 36.09 1.54
CA LEU A 373 -6.98 35.62 2.60
C LEU A 373 -7.09 36.70 3.67
N THR A 374 -8.30 37.10 4.06
CA THR A 374 -8.52 38.18 5.03
C THR A 374 -9.49 37.78 6.14
N GLN A 375 -9.49 38.53 7.23
CA GLN A 375 -10.47 38.38 8.31
C GLN A 375 -11.93 38.46 7.81
N ALA A 376 -12.19 39.27 6.77
CA ALA A 376 -13.50 39.39 6.16
C ALA A 376 -13.90 38.13 5.39
N THR A 377 -13.04 37.61 4.52
CA THR A 377 -13.36 36.40 3.71
C THR A 377 -13.53 35.16 4.59
N VAL A 378 -12.71 35.00 5.63
CA VAL A 378 -12.87 33.92 6.63
C VAL A 378 -14.21 34.03 7.37
N HIS A 379 -14.62 35.24 7.78
CA HIS A 379 -15.89 35.46 8.46
C HIS A 379 -17.09 35.18 7.56
N GLU A 380 -17.09 35.68 6.32
CA GLU A 380 -18.17 35.47 5.36
C GLU A 380 -18.34 34.00 5.02
N TYR A 381 -17.24 33.29 4.71
CA TYR A 381 -17.24 31.87 4.38
C TYR A 381 -17.87 31.02 5.51
N ALA A 382 -17.49 31.29 6.76
CA ALA A 382 -18.06 30.61 7.93
C ALA A 382 -19.57 30.92 8.13
N ASN A 383 -20.00 32.16 7.91
CA ASN A 383 -21.43 32.52 7.96
C ASN A 383 -22.24 31.79 6.89
N ARG A 384 -21.75 31.79 5.65
CA ARG A 384 -22.39 31.10 4.52
C ARG A 384 -22.53 29.60 4.79
N PHE A 385 -21.53 28.96 5.39
CA PHE A 385 -21.59 27.54 5.73
C PHE A 385 -22.65 27.19 6.79
N VAL A 386 -22.69 27.92 7.91
CA VAL A 386 -23.68 27.68 8.98
C VAL A 386 -25.11 27.80 8.44
N ASN A 387 -25.36 28.78 7.55
CA ASN A 387 -26.66 28.97 6.89
C ASN A 387 -27.12 27.78 6.02
N HIS A 388 -26.22 26.84 5.67
CA HIS A 388 -26.57 25.63 4.91
C HIS A 388 -27.00 24.44 5.80
N GLY A 389 -27.08 24.61 7.13
CA GLY A 389 -27.52 23.57 8.07
C GLY A 389 -26.41 22.70 8.65
N PHE A 390 -25.15 23.13 8.48
CA PHE A 390 -24.00 22.54 9.16
C PHE A 390 -23.71 23.30 10.45
N ASN A 391 -24.17 22.74 11.57
CA ASN A 391 -23.88 23.26 12.90
C ASN A 391 -22.60 22.63 13.44
N GLY A 392 -21.58 23.44 13.68
CA GLY A 392 -20.25 23.00 14.10
C GLY A 392 -19.39 22.40 12.99
N GLY A 393 -18.08 22.33 13.25
CA GLY A 393 -17.08 22.01 12.25
C GLY A 393 -15.66 22.35 12.73
N PHE A 394 -14.69 22.17 11.85
CA PHE A 394 -13.36 22.77 11.96
C PHE A 394 -13.23 23.86 10.90
N VAL A 395 -12.64 25.00 11.23
CA VAL A 395 -12.12 25.98 10.27
C VAL A 395 -10.61 25.85 10.24
N LEU A 396 -10.09 25.19 9.21
CA LEU A 396 -8.68 25.14 8.87
C LEU A 396 -8.34 26.37 8.03
N ILE A 397 -7.73 27.37 8.68
CA ILE A 397 -7.14 28.51 7.99
C ILE A 397 -5.88 27.98 7.27
N ARG A 398 -5.93 27.93 5.94
CA ARG A 398 -4.92 27.35 5.08
C ARG A 398 -4.13 28.44 4.36
N ASP A 399 -2.83 28.50 4.61
CA ASP A 399 -1.88 29.43 3.98
C ASP A 399 -2.34 30.90 4.12
N GLY A 400 -1.56 31.87 3.62
CA GLY A 400 -1.94 33.30 3.55
C GLY A 400 -2.22 34.05 4.87
N TRP A 401 -2.33 33.36 6.01
CA TRP A 401 -2.55 33.96 7.32
C TRP A 401 -1.26 34.55 7.92
N GLN A 402 -0.11 33.96 7.59
CA GLN A 402 1.22 34.53 7.80
C GLN A 402 1.60 35.43 6.61
N HIS A 403 2.32 36.52 6.87
CA HIS A 403 2.85 37.40 5.80
C HIS A 403 4.03 36.73 5.09
N THR A 404 4.98 36.16 5.84
CA THR A 404 6.05 35.30 5.35
C THR A 404 6.01 33.94 6.04
N GLN A 405 6.29 32.88 5.26
CA GLN A 405 6.32 31.51 5.73
C GLN A 405 7.38 31.35 6.85
N GLY A 406 6.93 31.06 8.07
CA GLY A 406 7.78 30.95 9.27
C GLY A 406 7.55 32.07 10.29
N ASP A 407 6.76 33.09 9.98
CA ASP A 407 6.45 34.18 10.91
C ASP A 407 5.67 33.70 12.14
N LEU A 408 4.93 32.58 12.01
CA LEU A 408 4.09 32.02 13.07
C LEU A 408 3.25 33.10 13.79
N ALA A 409 2.77 34.07 13.01
CA ALA A 409 2.03 35.23 13.45
C ALA A 409 1.10 35.69 12.32
N PHE A 410 -0.06 36.26 12.67
CA PHE A 410 -1.02 36.75 11.69
C PHE A 410 -0.55 38.04 10.99
N TRP A 411 -0.72 38.11 9.67
CA TRP A 411 -0.48 39.31 8.88
C TRP A 411 -1.50 40.40 9.24
N LYS A 412 -1.03 41.43 9.94
CA LYS A 412 -1.87 42.45 10.60
C LYS A 412 -2.75 43.28 9.65
N GLU A 413 -2.41 43.36 8.38
CA GLU A 413 -3.14 44.17 7.39
C GLU A 413 -4.35 43.41 6.85
N ALA A 414 -4.21 42.10 6.60
CA ALA A 414 -5.32 41.21 6.24
C ALA A 414 -6.14 40.73 7.45
N PHE A 415 -5.51 40.66 8.63
CA PHE A 415 -6.11 40.21 9.90
C PHE A 415 -5.80 41.22 11.02
N PRO A 416 -6.54 42.34 11.10
CA PRO A 416 -6.32 43.35 12.14
C PRO A 416 -6.69 42.85 13.55
N HIS A 417 -7.67 41.95 13.69
CA HIS A 417 -8.18 41.45 14.97
C HIS A 417 -8.28 39.91 14.98
N PRO A 418 -7.14 39.17 14.90
CA PRO A 418 -7.14 37.71 14.72
C PRO A 418 -7.82 36.96 15.88
N ALA A 419 -7.62 37.39 17.13
CA ALA A 419 -8.29 36.81 18.30
C ALA A 419 -9.82 37.06 18.30
N GLU A 420 -10.30 38.13 17.64
CA GLU A 420 -11.74 38.38 17.51
C GLU A 420 -12.39 37.38 16.55
N ILE A 421 -11.79 37.15 15.38
CA ILE A 421 -12.34 36.19 14.41
C ILE A 421 -12.31 34.76 14.96
N VAL A 422 -11.26 34.35 15.68
CA VAL A 422 -11.26 33.04 16.38
C VAL A 422 -12.45 32.92 17.34
N ARG A 423 -12.67 33.92 18.20
CA ARG A 423 -13.85 33.98 19.11
C ARG A 423 -15.18 33.97 18.36
N ILE A 424 -15.29 34.63 17.20
CA ILE A 424 -16.51 34.63 16.37
C ILE A 424 -16.77 33.23 15.78
N LEU A 425 -15.73 32.48 15.40
CA LEU A 425 -15.85 31.10 14.91
C LEU A 425 -16.22 30.13 16.04
N HIS A 426 -15.63 30.26 17.23
CA HIS A 426 -16.02 29.52 18.43
C HIS A 426 -17.48 29.76 18.82
N ASN A 427 -17.94 31.01 18.80
CA ASN A 427 -19.35 31.37 19.06
C ASN A 427 -20.34 30.77 18.05
N LYS A 428 -19.85 30.26 16.90
CA LYS A 428 -20.63 29.53 15.89
C LYS A 428 -20.48 28.00 16.02
N GLY A 429 -19.83 27.51 17.07
CA GLY A 429 -19.58 26.10 17.34
C GLY A 429 -18.46 25.48 16.51
N ASN A 430 -17.62 26.27 15.84
CA ASN A 430 -16.49 25.78 15.06
C ASN A 430 -15.20 25.81 15.88
N LYS A 431 -14.36 24.80 15.72
CA LYS A 431 -12.97 24.81 16.19
C LYS A 431 -12.06 25.45 15.16
N VAL A 432 -11.03 26.18 15.58
CA VAL A 432 -10.08 26.83 14.64
C VAL A 432 -8.76 26.09 14.62
N LEU A 433 -8.33 25.67 13.42
CA LEU A 433 -7.03 25.04 13.16
C LEU A 433 -6.21 25.96 12.25
N LEU A 434 -4.91 26.07 12.50
CA LEU A 434 -3.96 26.74 11.60
C LEU A 434 -3.07 25.69 10.94
N ASP A 435 -2.60 25.94 9.71
CA ASP A 435 -1.53 25.14 9.14
C ASP A 435 -0.13 25.67 9.50
N VAL A 436 0.79 24.73 9.77
CA VAL A 436 2.15 25.03 10.26
C VAL A 436 3.17 24.09 9.61
N HIS A 437 4.41 24.55 9.50
CA HIS A 437 5.48 23.84 8.79
C HIS A 437 6.86 24.13 9.44
N PRO A 438 7.87 23.27 9.29
CA PRO A 438 9.18 23.44 9.93
C PRO A 438 10.11 24.40 9.18
N TYR A 439 9.64 25.03 8.10
CA TYR A 439 10.41 25.95 7.26
C TYR A 439 10.30 27.39 7.75
N PHE A 440 11.44 28.07 7.83
CA PHE A 440 11.56 29.49 8.16
C PHE A 440 12.27 30.18 7.01
N CYS A 441 11.56 31.06 6.31
CA CYS A 441 12.07 31.70 5.10
C CYS A 441 12.86 32.98 5.40
N LEU A 442 13.81 33.36 4.54
CA LEU A 442 14.81 34.41 4.85
C LEU A 442 14.21 35.76 5.30
N ASN A 443 13.04 36.12 4.78
CA ASN A 443 12.35 37.37 5.10
C ASN A 443 11.51 37.30 6.39
N SER A 444 11.46 36.14 7.07
CA SER A 444 10.59 35.93 8.22
C SER A 444 11.12 36.61 9.47
N ILE A 445 10.21 37.17 10.28
CA ILE A 445 10.53 37.81 11.56
C ILE A 445 11.27 36.86 12.53
N ASN A 446 11.00 35.56 12.44
CA ASN A 446 11.61 34.54 13.29
C ASN A 446 12.93 33.99 12.74
N PHE A 447 13.25 34.21 11.45
CA PHE A 447 14.44 33.62 10.82
C PHE A 447 15.72 33.97 11.58
N ARG A 448 15.85 35.24 11.97
CA ARG A 448 17.01 35.70 12.73
C ARG A 448 17.07 35.07 14.13
N ALA A 449 15.95 34.96 14.84
CA ALA A 449 15.92 34.30 16.15
C ALA A 449 16.24 32.80 16.06
N ALA A 450 15.80 32.14 14.98
CA ALA A 450 16.13 30.75 14.69
C ALA A 450 17.62 30.55 14.37
N MET A 451 18.25 31.50 13.67
CA MET A 451 19.67 31.50 13.34
C MET A 451 20.56 31.84 14.55
N ASP A 452 20.31 32.99 15.20
CA ASP A 452 21.07 33.49 16.36
C ASP A 452 20.95 32.51 17.57
N GLY A 453 19.87 31.71 17.62
CA GLY A 453 19.67 30.63 18.59
C GLY A 453 20.21 29.25 18.17
N GLU A 454 20.86 29.10 17.01
CA GLU A 454 21.32 27.82 16.46
C GLU A 454 20.21 26.73 16.40
N TYR A 455 18.99 27.09 16.01
CA TYR A 455 17.82 26.17 15.96
C TYR A 455 17.57 25.56 14.57
N LEU A 456 18.35 25.93 13.55
CA LEU A 456 18.18 25.51 12.16
C LEU A 456 19.09 24.32 11.81
N LEU A 457 18.67 23.47 10.86
CA LEU A 457 19.56 22.48 10.25
C LEU A 457 20.75 23.21 9.62
N ALA A 458 21.97 22.80 9.98
CA ALA A 458 23.20 23.46 9.59
C ALA A 458 24.28 22.45 9.15
N ASP A 459 25.33 22.95 8.50
CA ASP A 459 26.53 22.16 8.17
C ASP A 459 27.48 22.03 9.39
N GLN A 460 28.64 21.38 9.18
CA GLN A 460 29.68 21.26 10.21
C GLN A 460 30.29 22.61 10.63
N SER A 461 30.11 23.66 9.83
CA SER A 461 30.54 25.04 10.08
C SER A 461 29.46 25.90 10.75
N LYS A 462 28.33 25.30 11.16
CA LYS A 462 27.10 25.95 11.65
C LYS A 462 26.40 26.90 10.67
N VAL A 463 26.65 26.78 9.36
CA VAL A 463 25.93 27.55 8.33
C VAL A 463 24.57 26.89 8.07
N PRO A 464 23.44 27.62 8.20
CA PRO A 464 22.11 27.06 7.97
C PRO A 464 21.93 26.52 6.54
N LEU A 465 21.45 25.29 6.42
CA LEU A 465 21.19 24.62 5.16
C LEU A 465 19.85 25.09 4.57
N LEU A 466 19.90 25.65 3.37
CA LEU A 466 18.74 26.22 2.69
C LEU A 466 18.05 25.22 1.75
N THR A 467 16.73 25.33 1.68
CA THR A 467 15.81 24.58 0.82
C THR A 467 14.78 25.53 0.20
N ARG A 468 13.98 25.06 -0.76
CA ARG A 468 12.85 25.83 -1.32
C ARG A 468 11.52 25.34 -0.75
N TRP A 469 10.79 26.22 -0.08
CA TRP A 469 9.42 25.96 0.38
C TRP A 469 8.45 26.98 -0.23
N ASN A 470 7.40 26.47 -0.86
CA ASN A 470 6.37 27.26 -1.57
C ASN A 470 6.94 28.39 -2.46
N GLY A 471 8.02 28.09 -3.21
CA GLY A 471 8.74 29.03 -4.08
C GLY A 471 9.81 29.88 -3.38
N SER A 472 9.64 30.15 -2.08
CA SER A 472 10.57 30.92 -1.25
C SER A 472 11.83 30.14 -0.86
N LEU A 473 12.90 30.85 -0.50
CA LEU A 473 14.16 30.27 0.00
C LEU A 473 14.16 30.30 1.55
N CYS A 474 14.38 29.14 2.16
CA CYS A 474 14.08 28.92 3.58
C CYS A 474 15.05 27.92 4.22
N ALA A 475 15.29 28.05 5.52
CA ALA A 475 15.94 27.00 6.33
C ALA A 475 14.87 26.11 6.99
N VAL A 476 15.30 24.97 7.55
CA VAL A 476 14.44 24.04 8.31
C VAL A 476 14.88 24.01 9.77
N VAL A 477 13.95 23.92 10.73
CA VAL A 477 14.30 23.69 12.15
C VAL A 477 14.99 22.33 12.32
N ASN A 478 16.05 22.27 13.14
CA ASN A 478 16.74 21.02 13.49
C ASN A 478 15.94 20.20 14.51
N LEU A 479 14.86 19.56 14.08
CA LEU A 479 13.98 18.78 14.97
C LEU A 479 14.65 17.55 15.61
N PHE A 480 15.86 17.15 15.17
CA PHE A 480 16.66 16.13 15.86
C PHE A 480 17.23 16.63 17.20
N GLU A 481 17.38 17.94 17.40
CA GLU A 481 17.70 18.54 18.70
C GLU A 481 16.43 18.84 19.50
N GLU A 482 16.30 18.25 20.70
CA GLU A 482 15.22 18.59 21.67
C GLU A 482 15.12 20.11 21.90
N ARG A 483 16.26 20.78 22.04
CA ARG A 483 16.36 22.23 22.29
C ARG A 483 15.71 23.08 21.18
N ALA A 484 15.78 22.63 19.92
CA ALA A 484 15.16 23.30 18.78
C ALA A 484 13.70 22.87 18.58
N ALA A 485 13.38 21.60 18.86
CA ALA A 485 12.01 21.10 18.89
C ALA A 485 11.15 21.81 19.94
N ASP A 486 11.66 22.00 21.17
CA ASP A 486 10.96 22.72 22.23
C ASP A 486 10.83 24.22 21.93
N TRP A 487 11.84 24.87 21.32
CA TRP A 487 11.72 26.25 20.85
C TRP A 487 10.59 26.43 19.83
N PHE A 488 10.52 25.51 18.85
CA PHE A 488 9.46 25.50 17.83
C PHE A 488 8.08 25.25 18.45
N LEU A 489 7.97 24.28 19.37
CA LEU A 489 6.74 24.03 20.12
C LEU A 489 6.31 25.23 20.96
N GLU A 490 7.24 25.99 21.55
CA GLU A 490 6.90 27.18 22.33
C GLU A 490 6.31 28.30 21.47
N GLN A 491 6.75 28.47 20.21
CA GLN A 491 6.10 29.41 19.27
C GLN A 491 4.63 29.02 19.03
N LEU A 492 4.34 27.72 18.91
CA LEU A 492 2.99 27.21 18.73
C LEU A 492 2.14 27.33 20.01
N ARG A 493 2.74 27.16 21.19
CA ARG A 493 2.08 27.40 22.49
C ARG A 493 1.73 28.87 22.69
N GLU A 494 2.61 29.80 22.30
CA GLU A 494 2.33 31.24 22.38
C GLU A 494 1.24 31.67 21.39
N LEU A 495 1.22 31.14 20.16
CA LEU A 495 0.10 31.30 19.22
C LEU A 495 -1.23 30.84 19.83
N ASN A 496 -1.25 29.67 20.48
CA ASN A 496 -2.43 29.17 21.18
C ASN A 496 -2.83 30.11 22.33
N ARG A 497 -1.89 30.46 23.22
CA ARG A 497 -2.12 31.32 24.39
C ARG A 497 -2.60 32.73 24.04
N THR A 498 -2.21 33.28 22.89
CA THR A 498 -2.58 34.63 22.45
C THR A 498 -3.85 34.70 21.60
N LEU A 499 -4.19 33.65 20.86
CA LEU A 499 -5.32 33.65 19.91
C LEU A 499 -6.46 32.67 20.27
N GLY A 500 -6.20 31.65 21.08
CA GLY A 500 -7.16 30.63 21.49
C GLY A 500 -7.42 29.51 20.48
N VAL A 501 -6.50 29.26 19.52
CA VAL A 501 -6.71 28.24 18.47
C VAL A 501 -6.70 26.80 19.03
N ASP A 502 -7.59 25.95 18.50
CA ASP A 502 -7.84 24.59 19.01
C ASP A 502 -6.72 23.59 18.67
N GLY A 503 -5.96 23.81 17.60
CA GLY A 503 -4.94 22.87 17.13
C GLY A 503 -4.27 23.26 15.82
N PHE A 504 -3.45 22.36 15.31
CA PHE A 504 -2.52 22.63 14.21
C PHE A 504 -2.48 21.48 13.19
N VAL A 505 -2.49 21.84 11.91
CA VAL A 505 -2.31 20.90 10.79
C VAL A 505 -0.90 21.05 10.25
N PHE A 506 -0.05 20.08 10.56
CA PHE A 506 1.36 20.09 10.19
C PHE A 506 1.54 19.70 8.73
N ARG A 507 2.40 20.43 8.02
CA ARG A 507 2.73 20.20 6.61
C ARG A 507 4.23 20.35 6.37
N GLY A 508 4.71 19.69 5.32
CA GLY A 508 6.14 19.64 5.03
C GLY A 508 6.81 18.42 5.65
N GLY A 509 8.12 18.50 5.81
CA GLY A 509 8.95 17.41 6.35
C GLY A 509 9.18 16.25 5.40
N GLN A 510 8.68 16.31 4.16
CA GLN A 510 8.99 15.30 3.14
C GLN A 510 10.47 15.37 2.74
N ALA A 511 11.06 14.22 2.45
CA ALA A 511 12.47 14.05 2.10
C ALA A 511 12.95 15.06 1.03
N ARG A 512 12.20 15.19 -0.07
CA ARG A 512 12.53 16.10 -1.18
C ARG A 512 12.36 17.60 -0.88
N ALA A 513 11.80 17.97 0.26
CA ALA A 513 11.68 19.35 0.72
C ALA A 513 12.78 19.74 1.71
N LEU A 514 13.69 18.82 2.05
CA LEU A 514 14.88 19.07 2.85
C LEU A 514 16.07 19.50 1.98
N PRO A 515 17.13 20.10 2.56
CA PRO A 515 18.34 20.48 1.82
C PRO A 515 19.02 19.28 1.16
N TYR A 516 19.59 19.50 -0.04
CA TYR A 516 20.24 18.47 -0.86
C TYR A 516 21.39 17.75 -0.13
N GLY A 517 21.55 16.45 -0.43
CA GLY A 517 22.66 15.62 0.03
C GLY A 517 22.37 14.78 1.29
N GLN A 518 21.28 15.03 2.02
CA GLN A 518 20.99 14.42 3.33
C GLN A 518 20.14 13.14 3.27
N GLY A 519 20.31 12.29 2.25
CA GLY A 519 19.44 11.13 1.98
C GLY A 519 19.31 10.12 3.13
N ARG A 520 20.33 9.99 4.00
CA ARG A 520 20.24 9.14 5.22
C ARG A 520 19.30 9.69 6.30
N TRP A 521 19.07 11.00 6.33
CA TRP A 521 18.21 11.66 7.34
C TRP A 521 16.80 11.90 6.83
N ALA A 522 16.56 11.79 5.53
CA ALA A 522 15.36 12.33 4.90
C ALA A 522 14.06 11.62 5.36
N SER A 523 14.07 10.29 5.47
CA SER A 523 12.98 9.51 6.06
C SER A 523 12.89 9.68 7.59
N ALA A 524 14.04 9.76 8.27
CA ALA A 524 14.11 9.91 9.72
C ALA A 524 13.58 11.27 10.21
N PHE A 525 13.77 12.33 9.42
CA PHE A 525 13.25 13.67 9.73
C PHE A 525 11.72 13.69 9.74
N LEU A 526 11.05 12.99 8.82
CA LEU A 526 9.59 12.92 8.81
C LEU A 526 9.07 12.24 10.08
N GLY A 527 9.62 11.06 10.44
CA GLY A 527 9.25 10.37 11.69
C GLY A 527 9.44 11.26 12.93
N ARG A 528 10.59 11.94 13.01
CA ARG A 528 10.89 12.89 14.10
C ARG A 528 9.99 14.14 14.08
N TYR A 529 9.62 14.64 12.91
CA TYR A 529 8.69 15.77 12.78
C TYR A 529 7.29 15.39 13.28
N LEU A 530 6.83 14.18 13.00
CA LEU A 530 5.56 13.65 13.51
C LEU A 530 5.60 13.44 15.04
N GLU A 531 6.71 12.96 15.59
CA GLU A 531 6.93 12.85 17.04
C GLU A 531 6.87 14.22 17.74
N VAL A 532 7.54 15.23 17.18
CA VAL A 532 7.49 16.60 17.71
C VAL A 532 6.09 17.20 17.56
N ALA A 533 5.42 17.00 16.41
CA ALA A 533 4.06 17.45 16.20
C ALA A 533 3.09 16.85 17.23
N ALA A 534 3.25 15.57 17.60
CA ALA A 534 2.45 14.90 18.63
C ALA A 534 2.52 15.56 20.03
N ARG A 535 3.57 16.34 20.32
CA ARG A 535 3.72 17.11 21.59
C ARG A 535 2.96 18.45 21.60
N SER A 536 2.28 18.84 20.51
CA SER A 536 1.71 20.19 20.35
C SER A 536 0.21 20.31 20.67
N SER A 537 -0.63 19.38 20.22
CA SER A 537 -2.09 19.39 20.37
C SER A 537 -2.66 17.98 20.13
N PRO A 538 -3.76 17.57 20.80
CA PRO A 538 -4.45 16.32 20.51
C PRO A 538 -5.20 16.32 19.16
N LEU A 539 -5.32 17.48 18.48
CA LEU A 539 -5.99 17.62 17.19
C LEU A 539 -4.95 17.83 16.08
N LEU A 540 -4.50 16.71 15.52
CA LEU A 540 -3.45 16.64 14.50
C LEU A 540 -4.02 16.26 13.13
N GLY A 541 -3.62 17.02 12.11
CA GLY A 541 -3.60 16.57 10.72
C GLY A 541 -2.14 16.61 10.24
N THR A 542 -1.63 15.53 9.67
CA THR A 542 -0.19 15.40 9.33
C THR A 542 0.05 14.51 8.11
N PRO A 543 1.22 14.55 7.45
CA PRO A 543 1.61 13.55 6.47
C PRO A 543 2.18 12.32 7.20
N GLY A 544 1.31 11.39 7.59
CA GLY A 544 1.68 10.04 8.09
C GLY A 544 1.56 9.80 9.60
N GLY A 545 1.25 10.81 10.42
CA GLY A 545 1.12 10.68 11.87
C GLY A 545 -0.32 10.54 12.38
N ALA A 546 -0.48 10.62 13.70
CA ALA A 546 -1.76 10.45 14.40
C ALA A 546 -2.80 11.54 14.05
N GLY A 547 -4.09 11.21 14.23
CA GLY A 547 -5.21 12.09 13.91
C GLY A 547 -5.77 11.80 12.52
N PHE A 548 -5.38 12.56 11.49
CA PHE A 548 -5.69 12.22 10.10
C PHE A 548 -4.53 12.47 9.14
N VAL A 549 -4.43 11.62 8.12
CA VAL A 549 -3.51 11.79 6.98
C VAL A 549 -4.23 12.48 5.84
N THR A 550 -3.61 13.48 5.20
CA THR A 550 -4.19 14.16 4.03
C THR A 550 -3.44 13.74 2.76
N LEU A 551 -4.17 13.51 1.67
CA LEU A 551 -3.54 13.40 0.34
C LEU A 551 -2.81 14.69 -0.04
N ALA A 552 -1.86 14.60 -0.98
CA ALA A 552 -1.33 15.78 -1.65
C ALA A 552 -2.47 16.60 -2.31
N PRO A 553 -2.34 17.93 -2.45
CA PRO A 553 -3.40 18.77 -3.00
C PRO A 553 -3.86 18.32 -4.40
N GLN A 554 -5.14 17.97 -4.55
CA GLN A 554 -5.67 17.48 -5.83
C GLN A 554 -6.14 18.64 -6.73
N PRO A 555 -5.87 18.62 -8.05
CA PRO A 555 -6.43 19.59 -8.99
C PRO A 555 -7.90 19.28 -9.33
N SER A 556 -8.64 20.29 -9.78
CA SER A 556 -10.06 20.16 -10.13
C SER A 556 -10.26 19.45 -11.48
N THR A 557 -10.03 18.13 -11.53
CA THR A 557 -10.17 17.32 -12.75
C THR A 557 -10.79 15.94 -12.49
N TRP A 558 -11.39 15.35 -13.53
CA TRP A 558 -11.90 13.97 -13.49
C TRP A 558 -10.81 12.93 -13.22
N ALA A 559 -9.59 13.14 -13.74
CA ALA A 559 -8.44 12.27 -13.46
C ALA A 559 -8.03 12.30 -11.97
N ALA A 560 -8.10 13.47 -11.33
CA ALA A 560 -7.87 13.58 -9.89
C ALA A 560 -8.96 12.88 -9.07
N LEU A 561 -10.24 13.05 -9.45
CA LEU A 561 -11.37 12.35 -8.84
C LEU A 561 -11.21 10.82 -8.91
N GLN A 562 -10.81 10.30 -10.07
CA GLN A 562 -10.48 8.88 -10.26
C GLN A 562 -9.29 8.43 -9.39
N GLY A 563 -8.27 9.28 -9.25
CA GLY A 563 -7.08 9.02 -8.45
C GLY A 563 -7.27 9.04 -6.93
N ILE A 564 -8.36 9.62 -6.40
CA ILE A 564 -8.62 9.65 -4.95
C ILE A 564 -8.78 8.24 -4.38
N LEU A 565 -9.62 7.41 -5.00
CA LEU A 565 -10.00 6.13 -4.41
C LEU A 565 -8.81 5.14 -4.30
N PRO A 566 -7.95 4.94 -5.33
CA PRO A 566 -6.71 4.19 -5.20
C PRO A 566 -5.79 4.71 -4.07
N LYS A 567 -5.67 6.04 -3.91
CA LYS A 567 -4.82 6.66 -2.87
C LYS A 567 -5.37 6.38 -1.47
N VAL A 568 -6.67 6.57 -1.25
CA VAL A 568 -7.33 6.27 0.03
C VAL A 568 -7.25 4.78 0.37
N LEU A 569 -7.49 3.89 -0.59
CA LEU A 569 -7.38 2.43 -0.39
C LEU A 569 -5.95 2.02 -0.03
N THR A 570 -4.94 2.55 -0.72
CA THR A 570 -3.53 2.26 -0.43
C THR A 570 -3.10 2.81 0.93
N LEU A 571 -3.41 4.05 1.28
CA LEU A 571 -3.07 4.59 2.61
C LEU A 571 -3.83 3.85 3.74
N GLY A 572 -5.04 3.35 3.47
CA GLY A 572 -5.74 2.42 4.34
C GLY A 572 -4.94 1.15 4.60
N LEU A 573 -4.42 0.49 3.55
CA LEU A 573 -3.54 -0.68 3.70
C LEU A 573 -2.25 -0.39 4.48
N LEU A 574 -1.77 0.85 4.49
CA LEU A 574 -0.58 1.24 5.25
C LEU A 574 -0.87 1.53 6.73
N GLY A 575 -2.12 1.37 7.17
CA GLY A 575 -2.55 1.50 8.57
C GLY A 575 -3.27 2.81 8.89
N HIS A 576 -3.36 3.76 7.94
CA HIS A 576 -4.00 5.05 8.17
C HIS A 576 -5.53 4.92 8.06
N ARG A 577 -6.21 4.80 9.21
CA ARG A 577 -7.67 4.60 9.27
C ARG A 577 -8.45 5.82 8.75
N VAL A 578 -8.03 7.03 9.15
CA VAL A 578 -8.65 8.30 8.78
C VAL A 578 -7.78 9.03 7.73
N VAL A 579 -8.21 8.92 6.47
CA VAL A 579 -7.61 9.64 5.34
C VAL A 579 -8.54 10.76 4.88
N SER A 580 -8.00 11.98 4.76
CA SER A 580 -8.66 13.12 4.13
C SER A 580 -8.34 13.14 2.63
N PRO A 581 -9.36 13.10 1.74
CA PRO A 581 -9.19 13.08 0.29
C PRO A 581 -8.85 14.45 -0.33
N GLY A 582 -8.69 15.49 0.49
CA GLY A 582 -8.66 16.88 0.04
C GLY A 582 -10.05 17.51 -0.04
N CYS A 583 -10.12 18.74 -0.56
CA CYS A 583 -11.39 19.47 -0.69
C CYS A 583 -12.33 18.85 -1.74
N VAL A 584 -13.65 18.93 -1.50
CA VAL A 584 -14.68 18.58 -2.50
C VAL A 584 -14.54 19.49 -3.72
N GLY A 585 -14.31 18.88 -4.89
CA GLY A 585 -14.02 19.57 -6.15
C GLY A 585 -12.54 19.95 -6.36
N GLY A 586 -11.64 19.58 -5.44
CA GLY A 586 -10.20 19.80 -5.54
C GLY A 586 -9.67 20.89 -4.58
N ASP A 587 -8.40 20.76 -4.21
CA ASP A 587 -7.66 21.76 -3.42
C ASP A 587 -7.06 22.86 -4.31
N LEU A 588 -6.64 22.50 -5.54
CA LEU A 588 -6.01 23.43 -6.49
C LEU A 588 -7.07 23.99 -7.46
N VAL A 589 -7.94 24.85 -6.92
CA VAL A 589 -8.90 25.67 -7.66
C VAL A 589 -8.38 27.11 -7.69
N ALA A 590 -8.31 27.75 -8.87
CA ALA A 590 -7.77 29.10 -8.99
C ALA A 590 -8.66 30.15 -8.26
N PRO A 591 -8.09 31.25 -7.74
CA PRO A 591 -8.85 32.34 -7.13
C PRO A 591 -9.97 32.85 -8.05
N GLY A 592 -11.11 33.24 -7.47
CA GLY A 592 -12.33 33.61 -8.21
C GLY A 592 -13.05 32.47 -8.96
N THR A 593 -12.38 31.34 -9.26
CA THR A 593 -12.98 30.23 -10.02
C THR A 593 -13.66 29.19 -9.12
N LYS A 594 -14.49 28.34 -9.75
CA LYS A 594 -15.16 27.18 -9.15
C LYS A 594 -15.08 25.96 -10.09
N PRO A 595 -15.07 24.72 -9.55
CA PRO A 595 -15.07 23.48 -10.32
C PRO A 595 -16.21 23.38 -11.35
N GLU A 596 -16.08 22.43 -12.28
CA GLU A 596 -17.20 22.00 -13.13
C GLU A 596 -18.35 21.46 -12.27
N ARG A 597 -19.59 21.82 -12.62
CA ARG A 597 -20.81 21.44 -11.89
C ARG A 597 -20.93 19.94 -11.69
N GLU A 598 -20.85 19.13 -12.76
CA GLU A 598 -21.00 17.67 -12.66
C GLU A 598 -19.86 17.05 -11.85
N LEU A 599 -18.61 17.47 -12.10
CA LEU A 599 -17.44 17.04 -11.35
C LEU A 599 -17.63 17.28 -9.84
N TYR A 600 -18.10 18.47 -9.44
CA TYR A 600 -18.36 18.80 -8.03
C TYR A 600 -19.44 17.91 -7.40
N PHE A 601 -20.55 17.64 -8.11
CA PHE A 601 -21.56 16.68 -7.66
C PHE A 601 -20.96 15.28 -7.44
N ARG A 602 -20.26 14.72 -8.42
CA ARG A 602 -19.68 13.38 -8.34
C ARG A 602 -18.58 13.27 -7.28
N TRP A 603 -17.77 14.31 -7.11
CA TRP A 603 -16.75 14.41 -6.06
C TRP A 603 -17.37 14.39 -4.66
N TRP A 604 -18.51 15.04 -4.46
CA TRP A 604 -19.24 14.97 -3.19
C TRP A 604 -19.90 13.60 -2.97
N GLN A 605 -20.49 13.01 -4.02
CA GLN A 605 -21.04 11.66 -3.96
C GLN A 605 -19.99 10.60 -3.57
N LEU A 606 -18.71 10.82 -3.88
CA LEU A 606 -17.58 10.05 -3.32
C LEU A 606 -17.28 10.49 -1.87
N ALA A 607 -16.94 11.76 -1.66
CA ALA A 607 -16.40 12.27 -0.39
C ALA A 607 -17.36 12.11 0.80
N VAL A 608 -18.67 12.04 0.57
CA VAL A 608 -19.67 11.78 1.62
C VAL A 608 -19.44 10.46 2.35
N PHE A 609 -18.82 9.46 1.69
CA PHE A 609 -18.46 8.15 2.23
C PHE A 609 -16.99 8.03 2.68
N LEU A 610 -16.17 9.07 2.54
CA LEU A 610 -14.75 9.06 2.94
C LEU A 610 -14.56 9.65 4.35
N PRO A 611 -13.48 9.27 5.09
CA PRO A 611 -13.37 9.56 6.51
C PRO A 611 -13.50 11.04 6.87
N VAL A 612 -12.73 11.94 6.23
CA VAL A 612 -12.86 13.39 6.41
C VAL A 612 -13.62 14.00 5.24
N LEU A 613 -14.61 14.85 5.53
CA LEU A 613 -15.35 15.64 4.54
C LEU A 613 -14.90 17.10 4.61
N GLN A 614 -14.31 17.62 3.53
CA GLN A 614 -13.61 18.91 3.52
C GLN A 614 -14.08 19.83 2.39
N PHE A 615 -14.33 21.11 2.67
CA PHE A 615 -14.86 22.09 1.70
C PHE A 615 -13.98 23.35 1.59
N SER A 616 -13.67 23.76 0.36
CA SER A 616 -13.10 25.08 -0.01
C SER A 616 -14.01 25.88 -0.95
N VAL A 617 -14.99 25.22 -1.55
CA VAL A 617 -16.09 25.76 -2.36
C VAL A 617 -17.37 25.31 -1.69
N LEU A 618 -18.38 26.17 -1.63
CA LEU A 618 -19.69 25.91 -1.03
C LEU A 618 -20.80 25.79 -2.09
N PRO A 619 -21.95 25.16 -1.81
CA PRO A 619 -23.06 25.05 -2.76
C PRO A 619 -23.53 26.41 -3.29
N SER A 620 -23.59 27.41 -2.41
CA SER A 620 -23.97 28.78 -2.75
C SER A 620 -22.98 29.50 -3.69
N ASP A 621 -21.74 29.01 -3.86
CA ASP A 621 -20.82 29.54 -4.88
C ASP A 621 -21.34 29.26 -6.31
N TYR A 622 -22.32 28.37 -6.48
CA TYR A 622 -22.98 28.06 -7.74
C TYR A 622 -24.30 28.85 -7.92
N ASN A 623 -24.32 30.11 -7.46
CA ASN A 623 -25.44 31.04 -7.61
C ASN A 623 -26.75 30.51 -6.98
N ASP A 624 -26.65 29.85 -5.82
CA ASP A 624 -27.74 29.15 -5.13
C ASP A 624 -28.52 28.15 -6.03
N ASP A 625 -27.81 27.43 -6.90
CA ASP A 625 -28.35 26.30 -7.67
C ASP A 625 -29.23 25.40 -6.78
N PHE A 626 -30.53 25.38 -7.10
CA PHE A 626 -31.54 24.75 -6.27
C PHE A 626 -31.32 23.24 -6.13
N GLU A 627 -30.88 22.57 -7.20
CA GLU A 627 -30.63 21.13 -7.18
C GLU A 627 -29.33 20.81 -6.44
N LEU A 628 -28.29 21.64 -6.57
CA LEU A 628 -27.09 21.51 -5.74
C LEU A 628 -27.39 21.74 -4.25
N THR A 629 -28.24 22.72 -3.94
CA THR A 629 -28.68 23.05 -2.57
C THR A 629 -29.61 21.98 -1.97
N LYS A 630 -30.36 21.28 -2.82
CA LYS A 630 -31.22 20.14 -2.47
C LYS A 630 -30.42 18.86 -2.25
N VAL A 631 -29.55 18.49 -3.20
CA VAL A 631 -28.69 17.30 -3.12
C VAL A 631 -27.67 17.44 -1.98
N SER A 632 -27.06 18.60 -1.77
CA SER A 632 -26.15 18.84 -0.63
C SER A 632 -26.80 18.53 0.73
N ARG A 633 -28.06 18.96 0.94
CA ARG A 633 -28.84 18.64 2.14
C ARG A 633 -29.13 17.14 2.25
N VAL A 634 -29.49 16.47 1.14
CA VAL A 634 -29.70 15.02 1.09
C VAL A 634 -28.41 14.26 1.44
N LEU A 635 -27.28 14.57 0.81
CA LEU A 635 -25.97 13.96 1.08
C LEU A 635 -25.53 14.18 2.54
N THR A 636 -25.74 15.38 3.08
CA THR A 636 -25.40 15.72 4.47
C THR A 636 -26.24 14.93 5.47
N GLN A 637 -27.55 14.83 5.24
CA GLN A 637 -28.43 14.04 6.10
C GLN A 637 -28.17 12.53 5.95
N PHE A 638 -27.82 12.08 4.74
CA PHE A 638 -27.42 10.70 4.47
C PHE A 638 -26.12 10.34 5.22
N ARG A 639 -25.12 11.23 5.24
CA ARG A 639 -23.88 11.02 6.02
C ARG A 639 -24.20 10.78 7.50
N LYS A 640 -24.94 11.70 8.11
CA LYS A 640 -25.34 11.64 9.53
C LYS A 640 -26.17 10.41 9.89
N THR A 641 -27.02 9.92 8.98
CA THR A 641 -27.96 8.83 9.25
C THR A 641 -27.48 7.44 8.84
N ARG A 642 -26.50 7.33 7.94
CA ARG A 642 -26.03 6.04 7.38
C ARG A 642 -24.51 5.86 7.40
N VAL A 643 -23.74 6.89 7.08
CA VAL A 643 -22.28 6.78 6.93
C VAL A 643 -21.57 6.91 8.28
N GLU A 644 -21.90 7.93 9.08
CA GLU A 644 -21.28 8.15 10.40
C GLU A 644 -21.46 6.96 11.35
N PRO A 645 -22.64 6.30 11.46
CA PRO A 645 -22.78 5.06 12.23
C PRO A 645 -21.89 3.92 11.74
N ALA A 646 -21.78 3.72 10.42
CA ALA A 646 -20.95 2.66 9.83
C ALA A 646 -19.45 2.94 9.95
N MET A 647 -19.04 4.22 9.90
CA MET A 647 -17.68 4.63 10.23
C MET A 647 -17.36 4.41 11.70
N LYS A 648 -18.30 4.67 12.62
CA LYS A 648 -18.11 4.39 14.05
C LYS A 648 -17.95 2.89 14.31
N GLU A 649 -18.81 2.05 13.74
CA GLU A 649 -18.66 0.59 13.79
C GLU A 649 -17.29 0.15 13.27
N ALA A 650 -16.84 0.71 12.14
CA ALA A 650 -15.53 0.39 11.56
C ALA A 650 -14.31 0.96 12.33
N LEU A 651 -14.47 2.01 13.15
CA LEU A 651 -13.43 2.54 14.05
C LEU A 651 -13.17 1.61 15.24
N GLU A 652 -14.16 0.83 15.67
CA GLU A 652 -14.05 -0.16 16.75
C GLU A 652 -13.28 -1.42 16.30
N GLU A 653 -13.07 -1.60 14.99
CA GLU A 653 -12.23 -2.66 14.42
C GLU A 653 -10.76 -2.25 14.27
N ALA A 654 -9.83 -3.19 14.42
CA ALA A 654 -8.40 -3.01 14.12
C ALA A 654 -8.12 -3.10 12.60
N ALA A 655 -8.81 -2.28 11.81
CA ALA A 655 -8.81 -2.31 10.34
C ALA A 655 -9.07 -0.91 9.73
N PRO A 656 -8.81 -0.71 8.43
CA PRO A 656 -9.10 0.56 7.76
C PRO A 656 -10.61 0.85 7.71
N LEU A 657 -11.01 2.12 7.61
CA LEU A 657 -12.43 2.47 7.43
C LEU A 657 -12.89 2.15 6.00
N VAL A 658 -12.14 2.67 5.02
CA VAL A 658 -12.33 2.43 3.59
C VAL A 658 -11.49 1.23 3.18
N ARG A 659 -12.12 0.19 2.64
CA ARG A 659 -11.52 -1.14 2.40
C ARG A 659 -11.69 -1.56 0.95
N PRO A 660 -10.71 -2.25 0.34
CA PRO A 660 -10.90 -2.87 -0.97
C PRO A 660 -11.84 -4.07 -0.85
N LEU A 661 -12.52 -4.45 -1.93
CA LEU A 661 -13.48 -5.57 -1.87
C LEU A 661 -12.85 -6.90 -1.46
N TRP A 662 -11.57 -7.13 -1.74
CA TRP A 662 -10.88 -8.35 -1.32
C TRP A 662 -10.74 -8.46 0.21
N TRP A 663 -10.96 -7.37 0.95
CA TRP A 663 -11.04 -7.42 2.42
C TRP A 663 -12.30 -8.18 2.90
N LEU A 664 -13.36 -8.20 2.09
CA LEU A 664 -14.62 -8.91 2.39
C LEU A 664 -14.60 -10.36 1.89
N ASP A 665 -13.97 -10.62 0.74
CA ASP A 665 -13.78 -11.97 0.18
C ASP A 665 -12.39 -12.10 -0.48
N PRO A 666 -11.34 -12.45 0.30
CA PRO A 666 -9.95 -12.45 -0.17
C PRO A 666 -9.60 -13.61 -1.10
N ARG A 667 -10.58 -14.44 -1.48
CA ARG A 667 -10.40 -15.58 -2.40
C ARG A 667 -11.18 -15.42 -3.71
N ASP A 668 -12.02 -14.40 -3.83
CA ASP A 668 -12.76 -14.09 -5.06
C ASP A 668 -11.94 -13.15 -5.96
N HIS A 669 -11.48 -13.68 -7.10
CA HIS A 669 -10.61 -12.96 -8.03
C HIS A 669 -11.25 -11.68 -8.62
N ASN A 670 -12.59 -11.57 -8.64
CA ASN A 670 -13.27 -10.35 -9.11
C ASN A 670 -12.98 -9.14 -8.21
N THR A 671 -12.66 -9.38 -6.94
CA THR A 671 -12.49 -8.33 -5.92
C THR A 671 -11.13 -7.62 -5.99
N TYR A 672 -10.11 -8.25 -6.59
CA TYR A 672 -8.76 -7.67 -6.71
C TYR A 672 -8.72 -6.45 -7.63
N GLY A 673 -9.48 -6.49 -8.74
CA GLY A 673 -9.52 -5.46 -9.77
C GLY A 673 -10.57 -4.35 -9.56
N ALA A 674 -11.36 -4.41 -8.48
CA ALA A 674 -12.53 -3.55 -8.26
C ALA A 674 -12.19 -2.12 -7.78
N GLY A 675 -11.19 -1.46 -8.40
CA GLY A 675 -10.61 -0.19 -7.94
C GLY A 675 -11.50 1.06 -8.04
N HIS A 676 -12.65 0.97 -8.71
CA HIS A 676 -13.65 2.03 -8.84
C HIS A 676 -14.75 1.98 -7.76
N GLN A 677 -14.69 1.00 -6.85
CA GLN A 677 -15.65 0.80 -5.77
C GLN A 677 -14.96 0.32 -4.49
N PHE A 678 -15.62 0.43 -3.35
CA PHE A 678 -15.03 0.08 -2.06
C PHE A 678 -16.06 -0.44 -1.06
N ALA A 679 -15.57 -1.04 0.01
CA ALA A 679 -16.34 -1.32 1.21
C ALA A 679 -16.07 -0.24 2.28
N LEU A 680 -17.10 0.15 3.01
CA LEU A 680 -17.00 0.98 4.21
C LEU A 680 -17.37 0.10 5.41
N GLY A 681 -16.39 -0.19 6.26
CA GLY A 681 -16.50 -1.28 7.24
C GLY A 681 -16.76 -2.64 6.56
N ASN A 682 -17.49 -3.52 7.25
CA ASN A 682 -17.88 -4.84 6.72
C ASN A 682 -19.30 -4.88 6.10
N ASN A 683 -20.05 -3.76 6.18
CA ASN A 683 -21.50 -3.74 6.02
C ASN A 683 -22.02 -2.86 4.86
N LEU A 684 -21.20 -1.96 4.31
CA LEU A 684 -21.57 -1.12 3.17
C LEU A 684 -20.61 -1.32 2.00
N ILE A 685 -21.13 -1.40 0.78
CA ILE A 685 -20.37 -1.25 -0.47
C ILE A 685 -20.81 0.04 -1.17
N VAL A 686 -19.87 0.78 -1.71
CA VAL A 686 -20.07 2.08 -2.39
C VAL A 686 -19.43 2.02 -3.77
N ALA A 687 -20.17 2.43 -4.80
CA ALA A 687 -19.72 2.43 -6.19
C ALA A 687 -20.00 3.78 -6.86
N PRO A 688 -19.17 4.80 -6.62
CA PRO A 688 -19.36 6.15 -7.16
C PRO A 688 -19.22 6.18 -8.68
N VAL A 689 -19.85 7.17 -9.31
CA VAL A 689 -19.61 7.49 -10.73
C VAL A 689 -18.40 8.42 -10.81
N LEU A 690 -17.33 7.96 -11.48
CA LEU A 690 -16.04 8.66 -11.58
C LEU A 690 -15.73 9.12 -13.02
N GLU A 691 -16.73 9.18 -13.90
CA GLU A 691 -16.61 9.58 -15.31
C GLU A 691 -17.74 10.58 -15.68
N PRO A 692 -17.47 11.59 -16.53
CA PRO A 692 -18.45 12.59 -16.93
C PRO A 692 -19.60 12.00 -17.74
N GLY A 693 -20.80 12.57 -17.60
CA GLY A 693 -21.99 12.20 -18.37
C GLY A 693 -22.56 10.81 -18.09
N ARG A 694 -21.94 10.00 -17.23
CA ARG A 694 -22.45 8.67 -16.89
C ARG A 694 -23.61 8.76 -15.90
N ASN A 695 -24.68 8.01 -16.18
CA ASN A 695 -25.88 7.87 -15.34
C ASN A 695 -26.10 6.42 -14.85
N SER A 696 -25.06 5.58 -14.89
CA SER A 696 -25.07 4.21 -14.39
C SER A 696 -23.72 3.79 -13.83
N ALA A 697 -23.75 2.90 -12.85
CA ALA A 697 -22.58 2.31 -12.21
C ALA A 697 -22.57 0.79 -12.42
N TYR A 698 -21.39 0.22 -12.64
CA TYR A 698 -21.17 -1.22 -12.79
C TYR A 698 -20.48 -1.75 -11.54
N VAL A 699 -21.13 -2.65 -10.82
CA VAL A 699 -20.83 -2.93 -9.42
C VAL A 699 -20.67 -4.43 -9.20
N TYR A 700 -19.55 -4.85 -8.62
CA TYR A 700 -19.40 -6.19 -8.07
C TYR A 700 -19.99 -6.26 -6.66
N LEU A 701 -20.74 -7.33 -6.41
CA LEU A 701 -21.23 -7.69 -5.08
C LEU A 701 -20.59 -9.03 -4.67
N PRO A 702 -19.73 -9.08 -3.63
CA PRO A 702 -19.19 -10.32 -3.07
C PRO A 702 -20.28 -11.26 -2.53
N GLN A 703 -19.92 -12.50 -2.19
CA GLN A 703 -20.89 -13.52 -1.76
C GLN A 703 -21.74 -13.08 -0.55
N GLY A 704 -23.06 -13.26 -0.67
CA GLY A 704 -24.03 -12.86 0.35
C GLY A 704 -25.29 -12.21 -0.25
N TRP A 705 -26.03 -11.48 0.58
CA TRP A 705 -27.19 -10.68 0.21
C TRP A 705 -26.95 -9.20 0.49
N TRP A 706 -27.39 -8.36 -0.44
CA TRP A 706 -27.09 -6.92 -0.48
C TRP A 706 -28.35 -6.14 -0.83
N CYS A 707 -28.69 -5.14 -0.01
CA CYS A 707 -29.88 -4.30 -0.19
C CYS A 707 -29.51 -2.97 -0.87
N GLU A 708 -30.24 -2.61 -1.93
CA GLU A 708 -30.21 -1.31 -2.61
C GLU A 708 -31.64 -0.73 -2.58
N ASP A 709 -31.91 0.32 -1.80
CA ASP A 709 -33.21 1.02 -1.77
C ASP A 709 -34.44 0.10 -1.85
N GLN A 710 -34.60 -0.79 -0.85
CA GLN A 710 -35.66 -1.81 -0.75
C GLN A 710 -35.56 -3.01 -1.72
N LYS A 711 -34.60 -3.01 -2.66
CA LYS A 711 -34.35 -4.11 -3.60
C LYS A 711 -33.22 -5.00 -3.10
N LEU A 712 -33.53 -6.29 -2.88
CA LEU A 712 -32.54 -7.29 -2.47
C LEU A 712 -31.82 -7.89 -3.69
N HIS A 713 -30.48 -7.89 -3.66
CA HIS A 713 -29.61 -8.48 -4.67
C HIS A 713 -28.81 -9.65 -4.07
N ARG A 714 -28.73 -10.76 -4.80
CA ARG A 714 -27.78 -11.85 -4.51
C ARG A 714 -26.39 -11.49 -5.03
N GLY A 715 -25.37 -11.64 -4.20
CA GLY A 715 -23.96 -11.43 -4.57
C GLY A 715 -23.33 -12.59 -5.35
N GLY A 716 -22.00 -12.56 -5.45
CA GLY A 716 -21.20 -13.43 -6.31
C GLY A 716 -21.25 -13.05 -7.79
N LYS A 717 -21.54 -11.78 -8.12
CA LYS A 717 -21.72 -11.31 -9.50
C LYS A 717 -21.55 -9.80 -9.64
N TRP A 718 -21.32 -9.39 -10.90
CA TRP A 718 -21.49 -8.01 -11.35
C TRP A 718 -22.96 -7.67 -11.63
N ILE A 719 -23.34 -6.42 -11.40
CA ILE A 719 -24.63 -5.82 -11.79
C ILE A 719 -24.42 -4.41 -12.36
N SER A 720 -25.36 -3.95 -13.19
CA SER A 720 -25.47 -2.55 -13.61
C SER A 720 -26.66 -1.90 -12.92
N VAL A 721 -26.48 -0.70 -12.36
CA VAL A 721 -27.52 0.04 -11.64
C VAL A 721 -27.55 1.51 -12.05
N THR A 722 -28.73 2.14 -11.94
CA THR A 722 -28.95 3.53 -12.32
C THR A 722 -28.36 4.47 -11.26
N ALA A 723 -27.52 5.41 -11.69
CA ALA A 723 -26.72 6.29 -10.84
C ALA A 723 -26.83 7.76 -11.30
N PRO A 724 -28.01 8.39 -11.17
CA PRO A 724 -28.23 9.78 -11.56
C PRO A 724 -27.52 10.75 -10.58
N LEU A 725 -27.64 12.07 -10.77
CA LEU A 725 -26.92 13.05 -9.95
C LEU A 725 -27.52 13.22 -8.54
N GLU A 726 -28.78 12.82 -8.35
CA GLU A 726 -29.53 12.97 -7.10
C GLU A 726 -29.41 11.75 -6.17
N LYS A 727 -28.88 10.62 -6.66
CA LYS A 727 -28.72 9.36 -5.91
C LYS A 727 -27.26 8.93 -5.82
N VAL A 728 -26.83 8.57 -4.61
CA VAL A 728 -25.58 7.83 -4.36
C VAL A 728 -25.81 6.32 -4.57
N THR A 729 -24.87 5.66 -5.23
CA THR A 729 -24.92 4.21 -5.44
C THR A 729 -24.18 3.49 -4.30
N TYR A 730 -24.95 2.90 -3.39
CA TYR A 730 -24.46 2.09 -2.29
C TYR A 730 -25.34 0.84 -2.07
N PHE A 731 -24.79 -0.14 -1.36
CA PHE A 731 -25.44 -1.40 -1.01
C PHE A 731 -25.15 -1.74 0.46
N SER A 732 -26.17 -2.06 1.25
CA SER A 732 -25.98 -2.52 2.64
C SER A 732 -26.13 -4.04 2.74
N ARG A 733 -25.17 -4.71 3.38
CA ARG A 733 -25.19 -6.15 3.63
C ARG A 733 -26.38 -6.50 4.54
N SER A 734 -27.32 -7.30 4.03
CA SER A 734 -28.50 -7.72 4.79
C SER A 734 -29.25 -8.81 4.04
N ASP A 735 -29.85 -9.76 4.78
CA ASP A 735 -30.76 -10.78 4.23
C ASP A 735 -32.19 -10.23 3.97
N LYS A 736 -32.47 -8.99 4.37
CA LYS A 736 -33.76 -8.31 4.21
C LYS A 736 -33.60 -6.82 3.88
N CYS A 737 -34.60 -6.28 3.20
CA CYS A 737 -34.85 -4.85 3.11
C CYS A 737 -36.22 -4.52 3.77
#